data_AF-A0A4R4FBY1-F1
#
_entry.id   AF-A0A4R4FBY1-F1
#
_cell.length_a   1.000
_cell.length_b   1.000
_cell.length_c   1.000
_cell.angle_alpha   90.00
_cell.angle_beta   90.00
_cell.angle_gamma   90.00
#
_symmetry.space_group_name_H-M   'P 1'
#
loop_
_entity.id
_entity.type
_entity.pdbx_description
1 polymer ?
#
loop_
_entity_poly.entity_id
_entity_poly.type
_entity_poly.pdbx_seq_one_letter_code
_entity_poly.pdbx_strand_id
1 'polypeptide(L)'
;MGRTDEQYPPVGGGDRDEGTDLRLEWYVRSKEDKSLPFFHKDEDIKELLLTTPHLKAEKTEIQRFFEKTEDRNRRKEYIKSIFNPEYTEIDLEDGRRVGYKTYQNVMHIWEGSYLSRTAQGYYDWGVIAEYFEGMRLMGELKDKAEPLPTVNGQLVFLDDLAEEKSSAFSIPQEMMDHTLRSGSPFSEGKFRIYSFFLQGHTVQEKAAFLKEEYGTGGHDPVLIGTGIGEDHDAKGLKLRRGFGEDAEQVLWKWEKVAKRIDELIASDRYMSQKELEYIPEYEKGVIAKGIYHFYTNQPEHVVRPYESGMYITDAIKVIRPQLNNPERIEELLSGMLEVLENTADFDRNYASMQKAYQQLRDYHNGVFSLFTPIIGEKEEVSSSVFIEPATEQVTDHVELELDDEQYEEVQDFIEQVGNLPSMNTPYDYEGDTVVYIGMDAYEIVTLSDDVVVLRNQMYPLFTEEMPRQEFERKVGENPANDHLKKKTEMPKVEELPTEQKEVTEQKEESLQELELPAEKEISPDLSPAWKKSMPKGKVQTFDLHPEIPQSQRHQFQITDDTLGQGSAKEKFRANIMAIQLLKKCEEENRYATPEEQEILSGYVGWGGLSDAFDGNKSAWETEYLELKIVLTKEEYEAARQSTLTAFYTPPVVIRSMYQALENMGLKSGNIVEPS
;
A
#
# COMPACT_ATOMS: atom_id res chain seq x y z
N MET A 1 -5.53 55.53 56.27
CA MET A 1 -4.76 56.60 55.58
C MET A 1 -3.28 56.29 55.76
N GLY A 2 -2.51 56.30 54.66
CA GLY A 2 -1.05 56.09 54.64
C GLY A 2 -0.61 54.62 54.78
N ARG A 3 0.51 54.18 54.18
CA ARG A 3 1.42 54.83 53.21
C ARG A 3 2.30 53.74 52.54
N THR A 4 2.70 53.98 51.28
CA THR A 4 3.94 53.53 50.57
C THR A 4 4.30 52.02 50.58
N ASP A 5 4.83 51.37 49.53
CA ASP A 5 5.90 51.75 48.59
C ASP A 5 5.83 50.94 47.27
N GLU A 6 6.55 51.41 46.24
CA GLU A 6 6.76 50.73 44.95
C GLU A 6 7.85 49.65 45.02
N GLN A 7 7.77 48.62 44.17
CA GLN A 7 8.95 47.85 43.75
C GLN A 7 8.76 47.20 42.36
N TYR A 8 9.55 47.66 41.39
CA TYR A 8 9.74 47.02 40.09
C TYR A 8 10.83 45.92 40.19
N PRO A 9 10.69 44.78 39.48
CA PRO A 9 11.81 43.90 39.17
C PRO A 9 12.63 44.40 37.94
N PRO A 10 13.89 43.96 37.77
CA PRO A 10 14.91 44.76 37.10
C PRO A 10 15.06 44.54 35.59
N VAL A 11 15.70 45.52 34.93
CA VAL A 11 16.18 45.44 33.54
C VAL A 11 17.68 45.11 33.51
N GLY A 12 18.06 44.17 32.64
CA GLY A 12 19.43 43.95 32.16
C GLY A 12 19.41 42.89 31.05
N GLY A 13 20.23 42.96 30.01
CA GLY A 13 21.15 44.03 29.59
C GLY A 13 22.09 43.53 28.48
N GLY A 14 22.00 44.12 27.27
CA GLY A 14 22.72 43.68 26.07
C GLY A 14 22.04 42.47 25.38
N ASP A 15 22.03 42.33 24.05
CA ASP A 15 22.55 43.20 22.99
C ASP A 15 21.49 43.39 21.88
N ARG A 16 21.61 44.43 21.04
CA ARG A 16 20.62 44.74 20.01
C ARG A 16 21.12 44.40 18.60
N ASP A 17 20.44 43.45 17.95
CA ASP A 17 20.23 43.51 16.50
C ASP A 17 18.80 44.01 16.22
N GLU A 18 18.65 44.82 15.18
CA GLU A 18 17.42 45.57 14.91
C GLU A 18 16.39 44.71 14.16
N GLY A 19 15.42 44.17 14.90
CA GLY A 19 14.17 43.64 14.38
C GLY A 19 12.98 44.17 15.19
N THR A 20 11.95 44.69 14.53
CA THR A 20 10.71 45.15 15.18
C THR A 20 9.82 43.97 15.58
N ASP A 21 10.28 43.17 16.54
CA ASP A 21 9.52 42.08 17.12
C ASP A 21 8.40 42.64 18.02
N LEU A 22 7.18 42.64 17.47
CA LEU A 22 5.95 42.74 18.25
C LEU A 22 5.82 41.46 19.10
N ARG A 23 6.41 41.49 20.31
CA ARG A 23 6.32 40.40 21.28
C ARG A 23 4.85 40.16 21.64
N LEU A 24 4.31 39.03 21.18
CA LEU A 24 2.96 38.58 21.52
C LEU A 24 2.77 38.48 23.04
N GLU A 25 1.59 38.86 23.52
CA GLU A 25 1.23 38.71 24.94
C GLU A 25 1.18 37.23 25.34
N TRP A 26 1.54 36.91 26.59
CA TRP A 26 1.36 35.55 27.12
C TRP A 26 -0.04 35.38 27.72
N TYR A 27 -0.78 34.35 27.29
CA TYR A 27 -2.11 34.07 27.80
C TYR A 27 -2.10 33.15 29.02
N VAL A 28 -2.78 33.57 30.09
CA VAL A 28 -2.88 32.80 31.34
C VAL A 28 -4.05 31.82 31.25
N ARG A 29 -3.77 30.56 30.89
CA ARG A 29 -4.75 29.46 30.71
C ARG A 29 -5.73 29.29 31.89
N SER A 30 -5.37 29.66 33.11
CA SER A 30 -6.28 29.61 34.27
C SER A 30 -7.39 30.68 34.26
N LYS A 31 -7.34 31.64 33.33
CA LYS A 31 -8.38 32.66 33.10
C LYS A 31 -9.34 32.33 31.95
N GLU A 32 -9.23 31.13 31.37
CA GLU A 32 -10.16 30.68 30.33
C GLU A 32 -11.59 30.64 30.87
N ASP A 33 -12.50 31.27 30.13
CA ASP A 33 -13.91 31.22 30.44
C ASP A 33 -14.52 29.90 29.95
N LYS A 34 -14.60 28.94 30.87
CA LYS A 34 -15.12 27.59 30.63
C LYS A 34 -16.65 27.51 30.63
N SER A 35 -17.35 28.64 30.63
CA SER A 35 -18.83 28.67 30.57
C SER A 35 -19.37 28.60 29.13
N LEU A 36 -18.57 29.00 28.14
CA LEU A 36 -18.93 28.88 26.73
C LEU A 36 -18.58 27.49 26.16
N PRO A 37 -19.39 26.95 25.23
CA PRO A 37 -19.04 25.80 24.41
C PRO A 37 -17.65 25.93 23.76
N PHE A 38 -16.96 24.80 23.62
CA PHE A 38 -15.68 24.75 22.91
C PHE A 38 -15.93 24.95 21.40
N PHE A 39 -15.23 25.90 20.78
CA PHE A 39 -15.27 26.09 19.33
C PHE A 39 -14.39 25.02 18.67
N HIS A 40 -14.99 24.04 17.97
CA HIS A 40 -14.33 22.78 17.65
C HIS A 40 -14.62 22.21 16.24
N LYS A 41 -15.35 22.93 15.39
CA LYS A 41 -15.70 22.44 14.04
C LYS A 41 -14.52 22.63 13.10
N ASP A 42 -14.03 21.56 12.51
CA ASP A 42 -12.87 21.59 11.62
C ASP A 42 -13.14 22.43 10.36
N GLU A 43 -14.35 22.39 9.83
CA GLU A 43 -14.77 23.21 8.69
C GLU A 43 -14.64 24.71 9.00
N ASP A 44 -15.25 25.16 10.11
CA ASP A 44 -15.22 26.57 10.53
C ASP A 44 -13.79 27.05 10.82
N ILE A 45 -12.94 26.19 11.43
CA ILE A 45 -11.54 26.52 11.73
C ILE A 45 -10.73 26.63 10.44
N LYS A 46 -10.86 25.67 9.51
CA LYS A 46 -10.19 25.74 8.21
C LYS A 46 -10.62 26.96 7.41
N GLU A 47 -11.91 27.25 7.36
CA GLU A 47 -12.42 28.42 6.65
C GLU A 47 -11.83 29.72 7.24
N LEU A 48 -11.79 29.85 8.57
CA LEU A 48 -11.14 30.98 9.26
C LEU A 48 -9.66 31.12 8.88
N LEU A 49 -8.92 30.01 8.84
CA LEU A 49 -7.49 29.98 8.49
C LEU A 49 -7.24 30.25 6.99
N LEU A 50 -8.21 29.95 6.11
CA LEU A 50 -8.14 30.20 4.67
C LEU A 50 -8.62 31.60 4.24
N THR A 51 -9.42 32.27 5.07
CA THR A 51 -10.06 33.57 4.76
C THR A 51 -9.49 34.74 5.56
N THR A 52 -8.70 34.49 6.61
CA THR A 52 -8.07 35.53 7.42
C THR A 52 -7.27 36.55 6.57
N PRO A 53 -7.62 37.86 6.60
CA PRO A 53 -7.08 38.85 5.68
C PRO A 53 -5.69 39.41 6.09
N HIS A 54 -5.09 38.88 7.16
CA HIS A 54 -3.94 39.50 7.85
C HIS A 54 -2.75 38.55 8.07
N LEU A 55 -2.57 37.57 7.18
CA LEU A 55 -1.34 36.77 7.11
C LEU A 55 -0.22 37.58 6.46
N LYS A 56 1.00 37.47 7.00
CA LYS A 56 2.23 38.09 6.46
C LYS A 56 2.88 37.28 5.32
N ALA A 57 2.29 36.14 4.96
CA ALA A 57 2.77 35.22 3.93
C ALA A 57 1.58 34.72 3.11
N GLU A 58 1.79 34.58 1.79
CA GLU A 58 0.80 34.03 0.85
C GLU A 58 0.65 32.50 1.06
N LYS A 59 -0.48 31.90 0.66
CA LYS A 59 -0.67 30.45 0.91
C LYS A 59 0.33 29.60 0.14
N THR A 60 0.70 30.00 -1.07
CA THR A 60 1.79 29.34 -1.82
C THR A 60 3.16 29.49 -1.15
N GLU A 61 3.40 30.50 -0.30
CA GLU A 61 4.63 30.60 0.51
C GLU A 61 4.59 29.62 1.69
N ILE A 62 3.44 29.55 2.38
CA ILE A 62 3.21 28.58 3.46
C ILE A 62 3.40 27.15 2.96
N GLN A 63 2.80 26.80 1.81
CA GLN A 63 2.98 25.50 1.15
C GLN A 63 4.46 25.17 0.93
N ARG A 64 5.20 26.04 0.23
CA ARG A 64 6.63 25.83 -0.07
C ARG A 64 7.51 25.75 1.18
N PHE A 65 7.13 26.45 2.26
CA PHE A 65 7.83 26.35 3.55
C PHE A 65 7.64 24.96 4.18
N PHE A 66 6.40 24.46 4.18
CA PHE A 66 6.04 23.15 4.76
C PHE A 66 6.66 22.00 3.97
N GLU A 67 6.66 22.05 2.64
CA GLU A 67 7.33 21.09 1.75
C GLU A 67 8.83 20.96 2.03
N LYS A 68 9.50 22.07 2.39
CA LYS A 68 10.94 22.11 2.67
C LYS A 68 11.33 21.89 4.12
N THR A 69 10.37 21.93 5.05
CA THR A 69 10.64 21.96 6.49
C THR A 69 9.82 20.90 7.19
N GLU A 70 10.42 19.75 7.52
CA GLU A 70 9.72 18.68 8.24
C GLU A 70 9.60 18.93 9.76
N ASP A 71 10.51 19.71 10.36
CA ASP A 71 10.51 19.92 11.80
C ASP A 71 9.24 20.67 12.29
N ARG A 72 8.43 19.96 13.08
CA ARG A 72 7.14 20.44 13.64
C ARG A 72 7.29 21.69 14.51
N ASN A 73 8.43 21.91 15.18
CA ASN A 73 8.66 23.15 15.92
C ASN A 73 8.93 24.33 14.98
N ARG A 74 9.71 24.13 13.90
CA ARG A 74 9.94 25.17 12.88
C ARG A 74 8.63 25.53 12.16
N ARG A 75 7.79 24.53 11.80
CA ARG A 75 6.43 24.75 11.26
C ARG A 75 5.56 25.57 12.23
N LYS A 76 5.50 25.18 13.50
CA LYS A 76 4.78 25.89 14.58
C LYS A 76 5.22 27.35 14.73
N GLU A 77 6.53 27.60 14.82
CA GLU A 77 7.06 28.95 15.01
C GLU A 77 6.86 29.84 13.77
N TYR A 78 6.97 29.27 12.56
CA TYR A 78 6.64 29.95 11.31
C TYR A 78 5.16 30.33 11.23
N ILE A 79 4.23 29.41 11.48
CA ILE A 79 2.79 29.71 11.51
C ILE A 79 2.47 30.78 12.56
N LYS A 80 3.06 30.72 13.76
CA LYS A 80 2.90 31.78 14.76
C LYS A 80 3.40 33.15 14.30
N SER A 81 4.49 33.21 13.52
CA SER A 81 5.08 34.48 13.11
C SER A 81 4.28 35.20 12.02
N ILE A 82 3.53 34.49 11.18
CA ILE A 82 2.79 35.08 10.05
C ILE A 82 1.43 35.68 10.42
N PHE A 83 0.84 35.36 11.58
CA PHE A 83 -0.41 36.01 12.02
C PHE A 83 -0.17 37.41 12.63
N ASN A 84 -1.24 38.21 12.67
CA ASN A 84 -1.29 39.50 13.36
C ASN A 84 -1.59 39.34 14.87
N PRO A 85 -1.16 40.29 15.73
CA PRO A 85 -1.43 40.30 17.18
C PRO A 85 -2.86 40.74 17.56
N GLU A 86 -3.55 41.41 16.65
CA GLU A 86 -4.80 42.10 16.91
C GLU A 86 -6.01 41.16 16.98
N TYR A 87 -7.14 41.68 17.49
CA TYR A 87 -8.43 41.01 17.36
C TYR A 87 -8.91 41.09 15.91
N THR A 88 -9.03 39.94 15.26
CA THR A 88 -9.58 39.80 13.90
C THR A 88 -10.96 39.16 14.00
N GLU A 89 -11.99 39.79 13.41
CA GLU A 89 -13.32 39.19 13.19
C GLU A 89 -13.59 39.11 11.68
N ILE A 90 -14.21 38.02 11.24
CA ILE A 90 -14.58 37.72 9.85
C ILE A 90 -15.96 37.05 9.83
N ASP A 91 -16.63 37.12 8.69
CA ASP A 91 -17.89 36.40 8.45
C ASP A 91 -17.63 35.22 7.52
N LEU A 92 -18.09 34.02 7.91
CA LEU A 92 -18.01 32.78 7.14
C LEU A 92 -18.99 32.79 5.95
N GLU A 93 -18.85 31.84 5.02
CA GLU A 93 -19.72 31.68 3.84
C GLU A 93 -21.19 31.38 4.21
N ASP A 94 -21.44 30.78 5.38
CA ASP A 94 -22.81 30.60 5.94
C ASP A 94 -23.36 31.84 6.67
N GLY A 95 -22.58 32.92 6.75
CA GLY A 95 -22.92 34.17 7.39
C GLY A 95 -22.69 34.20 8.91
N ARG A 96 -22.17 33.14 9.53
CA ARG A 96 -21.76 33.18 10.94
C ARG A 96 -20.49 34.01 11.10
N ARG A 97 -20.45 34.84 12.14
CA ARG A 97 -19.25 35.56 12.53
C ARG A 97 -18.34 34.67 13.34
N VAL A 98 -17.05 34.68 13.04
CA VAL A 98 -15.99 34.09 13.86
C VAL A 98 -14.84 35.09 14.02
N GLY A 99 -13.94 34.82 14.95
CA GLY A 99 -12.76 35.65 15.12
C GLY A 99 -11.63 34.97 15.88
N TYR A 100 -10.47 35.61 15.87
CA TYR A 100 -9.31 35.15 16.62
C TYR A 100 -8.47 36.29 17.20
N LYS A 101 -7.68 35.94 18.22
CA LYS A 101 -6.55 36.73 18.73
C LYS A 101 -5.38 35.82 19.03
N THR A 102 -4.18 36.27 18.69
CA THR A 102 -2.94 35.51 18.90
C THR A 102 -2.26 35.88 20.22
N TYR A 103 -1.63 34.87 20.83
CA TYR A 103 -0.80 34.98 22.03
C TYR A 103 0.47 34.15 21.84
N GLN A 104 1.50 34.38 22.65
CA GLN A 104 2.79 33.69 22.53
C GLN A 104 2.66 32.16 22.66
N ASN A 105 1.72 31.68 23.48
CA ASN A 105 1.47 30.27 23.75
C ASN A 105 0.28 29.68 22.98
N VAL A 106 -0.78 30.45 22.71
CA VAL A 106 -2.01 29.95 22.09
C VAL A 106 -2.61 30.91 21.05
N MET A 107 -3.41 30.38 20.15
CA MET A 107 -4.37 31.14 19.34
C MET A 107 -5.76 30.98 20.00
N HIS A 108 -6.38 32.10 20.39
CA HIS A 108 -7.76 32.12 20.87
C HIS A 108 -8.69 32.32 19.68
N ILE A 109 -9.66 31.44 19.48
CA ILE A 109 -10.64 31.47 18.39
C ILE A 109 -12.06 31.48 19.01
N TRP A 110 -13.03 32.14 18.38
CA TRP A 110 -14.40 32.19 18.86
C TRP A 110 -15.46 32.33 17.76
N GLU A 111 -16.71 32.02 18.11
CA GLU A 111 -17.91 32.30 17.32
C GLU A 111 -18.67 33.52 17.89
N GLY A 112 -19.29 34.31 17.03
CA GLY A 112 -19.89 35.61 17.35
C GLY A 112 -18.87 36.75 17.39
N SER A 113 -19.29 37.94 17.81
CA SER A 113 -18.37 39.03 18.13
C SER A 113 -17.72 38.82 19.50
N TYR A 114 -16.50 39.35 19.69
CA TYR A 114 -15.66 39.13 20.86
C TYR A 114 -16.33 39.45 22.21
N LEU A 115 -17.25 40.42 22.24
CA LEU A 115 -17.99 40.81 23.45
C LEU A 115 -19.27 39.98 23.70
N SER A 116 -19.70 39.19 22.72
CA SER A 116 -20.96 38.43 22.71
C SER A 116 -20.75 37.03 22.10
N ARG A 117 -19.67 36.36 22.52
CA ARG A 117 -19.26 35.06 21.99
C ARG A 117 -20.28 33.97 22.31
N THR A 118 -20.52 33.07 21.37
CA THR A 118 -21.38 31.89 21.53
C THR A 118 -20.58 30.61 21.80
N ALA A 119 -19.34 30.55 21.31
CA ALA A 119 -18.37 29.47 21.56
C ALA A 119 -16.93 30.04 21.55
N GLN A 120 -15.97 29.37 22.18
CA GLN A 120 -14.55 29.76 22.12
C GLN A 120 -13.59 28.57 22.28
N GLY A 121 -12.35 28.69 21.78
CA GLY A 121 -11.30 27.68 21.90
C GLY A 121 -9.91 28.30 22.00
N TYR A 122 -9.03 27.67 22.78
CA TYR A 122 -7.65 28.15 23.03
C TYR A 122 -6.66 27.08 22.57
N TYR A 123 -6.18 27.24 21.34
CA TYR A 123 -5.40 26.26 20.59
C TYR A 123 -3.90 26.50 20.72
N ASP A 124 -3.14 25.45 21.03
CA ASP A 124 -1.68 25.48 20.91
C ASP A 124 -1.26 25.64 19.44
N TRP A 125 -0.21 26.43 19.19
CA TRP A 125 0.27 26.71 17.83
C TRP A 125 0.66 25.47 17.00
N GLY A 126 0.97 24.35 17.66
CA GLY A 126 1.21 23.07 16.97
C GLY A 126 -0.04 22.53 16.28
N VAL A 127 -1.23 22.72 16.87
CA VAL A 127 -2.51 22.31 16.30
C VAL A 127 -2.87 23.19 15.09
N ILE A 128 -2.66 24.50 15.20
CA ILE A 128 -2.87 25.43 14.07
C ILE A 128 -1.94 25.07 12.89
N ALA A 129 -0.67 24.71 13.17
CA ALA A 129 0.25 24.24 12.14
C ALA A 129 -0.18 22.90 11.50
N GLU A 130 -0.90 22.04 12.21
CA GLU A 130 -1.46 20.80 11.65
C GLU A 130 -2.66 21.05 10.75
N TYR A 131 -3.54 22.01 11.08
CA TYR A 131 -4.57 22.47 10.12
C TYR A 131 -3.92 22.95 8.81
N PHE A 132 -2.81 23.70 8.86
CA PHE A 132 -2.10 24.13 7.64
C PHE A 132 -1.48 22.96 6.85
N GLU A 133 -0.89 21.96 7.52
CA GLU A 133 -0.39 20.76 6.83
C GLU A 133 -1.54 19.92 6.24
N GLY A 134 -2.67 19.80 6.95
CA GLY A 134 -3.87 19.11 6.46
C GLY A 134 -4.44 19.79 5.22
N MET A 135 -4.59 21.12 5.26
CA MET A 135 -5.01 21.91 4.09
C MET A 135 -4.01 21.82 2.93
N ARG A 136 -2.70 21.67 3.19
CA ARG A 136 -1.70 21.45 2.15
C ARG A 136 -1.86 20.08 1.50
N LEU A 137 -1.89 19.00 2.31
CA LEU A 137 -2.00 17.61 1.86
C LEU A 137 -3.33 17.34 1.12
N MET A 138 -4.41 18.03 1.50
CA MET A 138 -5.71 17.96 0.84
C MET A 138 -5.85 18.91 -0.36
N GLY A 139 -4.82 19.69 -0.70
CA GLY A 139 -4.85 20.65 -1.83
C GLY A 139 -5.79 21.85 -1.64
N GLU A 140 -6.24 22.11 -0.41
CA GLU A 140 -7.14 23.21 -0.01
C GLU A 140 -6.39 24.55 0.17
N LEU A 141 -5.07 24.52 0.41
CA LEU A 141 -4.23 25.69 0.71
C LEU A 141 -3.88 26.53 -0.54
N LYS A 142 -4.90 26.99 -1.28
CA LYS A 142 -4.76 27.77 -2.52
C LYS A 142 -5.16 29.24 -2.35
N ASP A 143 -4.40 30.13 -2.98
CA ASP A 143 -4.72 31.56 -3.05
C ASP A 143 -5.91 31.78 -3.99
N LYS A 144 -6.87 32.67 -3.65
CA LYS A 144 -8.16 32.85 -4.38
C LYS A 144 -8.01 33.52 -5.79
N ALA A 145 -6.82 33.42 -6.42
CA ALA A 145 -6.52 34.03 -7.72
C ALA A 145 -5.39 33.31 -8.49
N GLU A 146 -5.46 31.99 -8.68
CA GLU A 146 -4.73 31.36 -9.78
C GLU A 146 -5.48 31.58 -11.11
N PRO A 147 -4.81 31.99 -12.20
CA PRO A 147 -5.41 31.93 -13.53
C PRO A 147 -5.71 30.47 -13.86
N LEU A 148 -6.80 30.22 -14.61
CA LEU A 148 -7.16 28.87 -15.07
C LEU A 148 -5.92 28.14 -15.59
N PRO A 149 -5.62 26.91 -15.13
CA PRO A 149 -4.44 26.19 -15.57
C PRO A 149 -4.40 26.11 -17.09
N THR A 150 -3.21 26.09 -17.68
CA THR A 150 -3.06 25.90 -19.13
C THR A 150 -3.72 24.60 -19.56
N VAL A 151 -4.04 24.43 -20.85
CA VAL A 151 -4.69 23.20 -21.35
C VAL A 151 -3.95 21.94 -20.90
N ASN A 152 -2.61 21.95 -20.87
CA ASN A 152 -1.82 20.84 -20.32
C ASN A 152 -1.99 20.66 -18.80
N GLY A 153 -2.08 21.73 -18.02
CA GLY A 153 -2.35 21.64 -16.57
C GLY A 153 -3.78 21.17 -16.26
N GLN A 154 -4.74 21.48 -17.14
CA GLN A 154 -6.10 20.93 -17.06
C GLN A 154 -6.13 19.45 -17.47
N LEU A 155 -5.35 19.04 -18.47
CA LEU A 155 -5.20 17.64 -18.86
C LEU A 155 -4.54 16.81 -17.77
N VAL A 156 -3.44 17.27 -17.16
CA VAL A 156 -2.81 16.57 -16.02
C VAL A 156 -3.81 16.41 -14.84
N PHE A 157 -4.56 17.47 -14.52
CA PHE A 157 -5.60 17.39 -13.49
C PHE A 157 -6.75 16.44 -13.85
N LEU A 158 -7.05 16.27 -15.14
CA LEU A 158 -8.05 15.31 -15.63
C LEU A 158 -7.52 13.88 -15.67
N ASP A 159 -6.22 13.67 -15.96
CA ASP A 159 -5.57 12.36 -15.89
C ASP A 159 -5.48 11.88 -14.43
N ASP A 160 -5.08 12.76 -13.49
CA ASP A 160 -5.11 12.50 -12.05
C ASP A 160 -6.53 12.10 -11.58
N LEU A 161 -7.56 12.77 -12.11
CA LEU A 161 -8.98 12.44 -11.86
C LEU A 161 -9.48 11.19 -12.62
N ALA A 162 -8.79 10.72 -13.64
CA ALA A 162 -9.19 9.57 -14.46
C ALA A 162 -8.65 8.25 -13.93
N GLU A 163 -7.49 8.25 -13.27
CA GLU A 163 -7.01 7.09 -12.51
C GLU A 163 -7.86 6.83 -11.24
N GLU A 164 -8.48 7.88 -10.69
CA GLU A 164 -9.34 7.82 -9.51
C GLU A 164 -10.81 7.57 -9.88
N LYS A 165 -11.23 6.30 -9.80
CA LYS A 165 -12.60 5.86 -10.12
C LYS A 165 -13.70 6.64 -9.39
N SER A 166 -14.27 7.62 -10.09
CA SER A 166 -15.66 8.11 -9.99
C SER A 166 -16.29 8.06 -8.59
N SER A 167 -15.63 8.70 -7.62
CA SER A 167 -16.24 9.12 -6.36
C SER A 167 -15.92 10.59 -6.13
N ALA A 168 -16.82 11.33 -5.48
CA ALA A 168 -16.48 12.67 -4.98
C ALA A 168 -15.43 12.62 -3.84
N PHE A 169 -15.09 11.41 -3.40
CA PHE A 169 -14.09 11.08 -2.41
C PHE A 169 -12.81 10.54 -3.05
N SER A 170 -11.78 11.38 -3.08
CA SER A 170 -10.40 10.92 -3.12
C SER A 170 -9.69 11.32 -1.83
N ILE A 171 -8.82 10.42 -1.35
CA ILE A 171 -7.80 10.74 -0.35
C ILE A 171 -6.46 10.81 -1.11
N PRO A 172 -5.82 11.99 -1.19
CA PRO A 172 -4.59 12.15 -1.96
C PRO A 172 -3.48 11.17 -1.54
N GLN A 173 -2.66 10.73 -2.49
CA GLN A 173 -1.53 9.85 -2.20
C GLN A 173 -0.56 10.45 -1.16
N GLU A 174 -0.43 11.78 -1.09
CA GLU A 174 0.36 12.42 -0.03
C GLU A 174 -0.21 12.19 1.40
N MET A 175 -1.53 12.02 1.56
CA MET A 175 -2.14 11.64 2.85
C MET A 175 -1.80 10.19 3.23
N MET A 176 -1.76 9.28 2.26
CA MET A 176 -1.25 7.92 2.49
C MET A 176 0.23 7.97 2.87
N ASP A 177 1.06 8.71 2.13
CA ASP A 177 2.49 8.91 2.46
C ASP A 177 2.69 9.55 3.84
N HIS A 178 1.83 10.48 4.26
CA HIS A 178 1.87 11.05 5.61
C HIS A 178 1.57 9.98 6.66
N THR A 179 0.52 9.19 6.47
CA THR A 179 0.13 8.09 7.38
C THR A 179 1.25 7.07 7.54
N LEU A 180 1.83 6.59 6.43
CA LEU A 180 2.88 5.57 6.46
C LEU A 180 4.18 6.07 7.12
N ARG A 181 4.50 7.36 7.00
CA ARG A 181 5.66 7.99 7.66
C ARG A 181 5.51 8.19 9.16
N SER A 182 4.32 7.99 9.73
CA SER A 182 4.13 7.90 11.19
C SER A 182 4.62 6.56 11.76
N GLY A 183 4.65 5.51 10.94
CA GLY A 183 4.94 4.13 11.37
C GLY A 183 3.74 3.47 12.06
N SER A 184 3.98 2.30 12.66
CA SER A 184 2.95 1.57 13.42
C SER A 184 2.56 2.32 14.72
N PRO A 185 1.40 2.01 15.33
CA PRO A 185 0.96 2.63 16.58
C PRO A 185 1.86 2.33 17.80
N PHE A 186 2.84 1.44 17.67
CA PHE A 186 3.72 1.03 18.75
C PHE A 186 4.98 1.91 18.83
N SER A 187 5.44 2.19 20.06
CA SER A 187 6.64 3.00 20.30
C SER A 187 7.84 2.53 19.48
N GLU A 188 8.49 3.45 18.77
CA GLU A 188 9.64 3.20 17.86
C GLU A 188 9.31 2.26 16.68
N GLY A 189 8.02 2.04 16.35
CA GLY A 189 7.57 1.17 15.26
C GLY A 189 8.11 1.53 13.89
N LYS A 190 8.18 2.84 13.58
CA LYS A 190 8.83 3.35 12.36
C LYS A 190 10.27 2.84 12.18
N PHE A 191 11.06 2.78 13.26
CA PHE A 191 12.43 2.27 13.22
C PHE A 191 12.47 0.75 13.03
N ARG A 192 11.53 -0.01 13.61
CA ARG A 192 11.42 -1.47 13.36
C ARG A 192 11.05 -1.77 11.91
N ILE A 193 10.07 -1.05 11.36
CA ILE A 193 9.69 -1.14 9.95
C ILE A 193 10.90 -0.82 9.05
N TYR A 194 11.57 0.31 9.29
CA TYR A 194 12.74 0.69 8.50
C TYR A 194 13.87 -0.36 8.58
N SER A 195 14.21 -0.82 9.79
CA SER A 195 15.21 -1.87 10.03
C SER A 195 14.86 -3.18 9.30
N PHE A 196 13.61 -3.64 9.38
CA PHE A 196 13.17 -4.84 8.68
C PHE A 196 13.26 -4.68 7.17
N PHE A 197 12.80 -3.55 6.63
CA PHE A 197 12.74 -3.33 5.18
C PHE A 197 14.11 -3.28 4.49
N LEU A 198 15.17 -2.91 5.24
CA LEU A 198 16.56 -2.92 4.76
C LEU A 198 17.22 -4.31 4.72
N GLN A 199 16.61 -5.35 5.30
CA GLN A 199 17.20 -6.69 5.42
C GLN A 199 16.97 -7.61 4.19
N GLY A 200 16.55 -7.06 3.05
CA GLY A 200 16.39 -7.82 1.80
C GLY A 200 15.15 -8.72 1.70
N HIS A 201 14.23 -8.64 2.67
CA HIS A 201 12.99 -9.45 2.69
C HIS A 201 12.09 -9.23 1.48
N THR A 202 11.37 -10.28 1.08
CA THR A 202 10.37 -10.25 0.00
C THR A 202 9.18 -9.36 0.36
N VAL A 203 8.37 -8.99 -0.65
CA VAL A 203 7.14 -8.19 -0.44
C VAL A 203 6.14 -8.94 0.44
N GLN A 204 6.10 -10.27 0.36
CA GLN A 204 5.22 -11.13 1.14
C GLN A 204 5.64 -11.15 2.62
N GLU A 205 6.93 -11.31 2.90
CA GLU A 205 7.48 -11.26 4.26
C GLU A 205 7.30 -9.86 4.88
N LYS A 206 7.56 -8.79 4.10
CA LYS A 206 7.27 -7.40 4.50
C LYS A 206 5.79 -7.18 4.81
N ALA A 207 4.88 -7.70 3.99
CA ALA A 207 3.44 -7.59 4.22
C ALA A 207 2.99 -8.37 5.47
N ALA A 208 3.55 -9.57 5.71
CA ALA A 208 3.28 -10.36 6.91
C ALA A 208 3.81 -9.66 8.17
N PHE A 209 5.03 -9.13 8.12
CA PHE A 209 5.62 -8.33 9.19
C PHE A 209 4.78 -7.09 9.51
N LEU A 210 4.38 -6.30 8.50
CA LEU A 210 3.52 -5.13 8.71
C LEU A 210 2.18 -5.50 9.37
N LYS A 211 1.57 -6.60 8.96
CA LYS A 211 0.32 -7.10 9.53
C LYS A 211 0.46 -7.44 11.03
N GLU A 212 1.59 -8.00 11.46
CA GLU A 212 1.87 -8.27 12.87
C GLU A 212 2.25 -6.99 13.63
N GLU A 213 3.11 -6.15 13.04
CA GLU A 213 3.62 -4.89 13.62
C GLU A 213 2.54 -3.80 13.76
N TYR A 214 1.45 -3.84 12.97
CA TYR A 214 0.27 -2.99 13.18
C TYR A 214 -0.82 -3.71 14.00
N GLY A 215 -1.06 -5.00 13.75
CA GLY A 215 -2.08 -5.79 14.44
C GLY A 215 -3.50 -5.39 14.04
N THR A 216 -4.32 -4.97 15.01
CA THR A 216 -5.69 -4.47 14.77
C THR A 216 -5.95 -3.27 15.65
N GLY A 217 -6.35 -2.16 15.03
CA GLY A 217 -6.48 -0.87 15.69
C GLY A 217 -6.84 0.23 14.71
N GLY A 218 -6.58 1.47 15.12
CA GLY A 218 -6.84 2.66 14.34
C GLY A 218 -6.70 3.91 15.20
N HIS A 219 -6.70 5.07 14.56
CA HIS A 219 -6.66 6.37 15.21
C HIS A 219 -7.45 7.42 14.42
N ASP A 220 -8.02 8.39 15.13
CA ASP A 220 -8.85 9.44 14.56
C ASP A 220 -8.60 10.77 15.29
N PRO A 221 -8.30 11.87 14.58
CA PRO A 221 -7.92 11.92 13.15
C PRO A 221 -6.46 11.47 12.94
N VAL A 222 -6.11 11.12 11.69
CA VAL A 222 -4.71 10.98 11.24
C VAL A 222 -3.99 12.31 11.32
N LEU A 223 -4.65 13.37 10.87
CA LEU A 223 -4.16 14.73 10.86
C LEU A 223 -5.32 15.70 11.05
N ILE A 224 -5.15 16.63 11.99
CA ILE A 224 -6.20 17.57 12.39
C ILE A 224 -6.67 18.42 11.19
N GLY A 225 -7.99 18.63 11.06
CA GLY A 225 -8.59 19.39 9.97
C GLY A 225 -8.85 18.60 8.68
N THR A 226 -8.33 17.37 8.55
CA THR A 226 -8.61 16.53 7.38
C THR A 226 -9.95 15.79 7.47
N GLY A 227 -10.44 15.53 8.68
CA GLY A 227 -11.59 14.65 8.93
C GLY A 227 -11.34 13.18 8.54
N ILE A 228 -10.08 12.80 8.33
CA ILE A 228 -9.66 11.45 7.94
C ILE A 228 -9.17 10.70 9.17
N GLY A 229 -9.76 9.53 9.42
CA GLY A 229 -9.29 8.53 10.37
C GLY A 229 -8.55 7.39 9.65
N GLU A 230 -7.72 6.66 10.38
CA GLU A 230 -7.02 5.47 9.93
C GLU A 230 -7.47 4.27 10.76
N ASP A 231 -7.80 3.16 10.12
CA ASP A 231 -8.06 1.88 10.79
C ASP A 231 -7.27 0.77 10.10
N HIS A 232 -6.64 -0.11 10.85
CA HIS A 232 -5.86 -1.25 10.35
C HIS A 232 -6.35 -2.57 10.94
N ASP A 233 -6.37 -3.61 10.10
CA ASP A 233 -6.70 -4.97 10.51
C ASP A 233 -5.92 -6.01 9.66
N ALA A 234 -6.24 -7.29 9.86
CA ALA A 234 -5.63 -8.40 9.13
C ALA A 234 -5.73 -8.30 7.58
N LYS A 235 -6.61 -7.45 7.03
CA LYS A 235 -6.82 -7.24 5.59
C LYS A 235 -5.94 -6.12 5.02
N GLY A 236 -5.55 -5.13 5.82
CA GLY A 236 -4.76 -3.98 5.39
C GLY A 236 -4.96 -2.73 6.25
N LEU A 237 -4.39 -1.63 5.77
CA LEU A 237 -4.55 -0.28 6.31
C LEU A 237 -5.65 0.44 5.52
N LYS A 238 -6.59 1.09 6.22
CA LYS A 238 -7.72 1.83 5.65
C LYS A 238 -7.63 3.28 6.09
N LEU A 239 -7.84 4.20 5.16
CA LEU A 239 -8.21 5.57 5.52
C LEU A 239 -9.71 5.77 5.26
N ARG A 240 -10.41 6.38 6.21
CA ARG A 240 -11.85 6.69 6.12
C ARG A 240 -12.11 8.16 6.42
N ARG A 241 -13.19 8.72 5.89
CA ARG A 241 -13.65 10.08 6.22
C ARG A 241 -14.97 10.04 6.96
N GLY A 242 -15.00 10.64 8.15
CA GLY A 242 -16.14 10.55 9.07
C GLY A 242 -16.24 9.21 9.82
N PHE A 243 -17.42 8.96 10.39
CA PHE A 243 -17.70 7.87 11.32
C PHE A 243 -18.93 7.05 10.90
N GLY A 244 -18.88 5.73 11.05
CA GLY A 244 -19.97 4.80 10.75
C GLY A 244 -19.61 3.77 9.68
N GLU A 245 -20.50 2.79 9.46
CA GLU A 245 -20.31 1.74 8.45
C GLU A 245 -20.44 2.28 7.00
N ASP A 246 -21.18 3.39 6.82
CA ASP A 246 -21.35 4.10 5.55
C ASP A 246 -20.22 5.12 5.26
N ALA A 247 -19.19 5.19 6.11
CA ALA A 247 -18.08 6.12 5.92
C ALA A 247 -17.28 5.78 4.66
N GLU A 248 -17.01 6.79 3.82
CA GLU A 248 -16.21 6.62 2.62
C GLU A 248 -14.77 6.21 3.00
N GLN A 249 -14.28 5.11 2.44
CA GLN A 249 -13.02 4.48 2.86
C GLN A 249 -12.19 3.92 1.70
N VAL A 250 -10.87 4.00 1.85
CA VAL A 250 -9.87 3.47 0.92
C VAL A 250 -9.02 2.42 1.64
N LEU A 251 -9.18 1.14 1.27
CA LEU A 251 -8.38 0.02 1.80
C LEU A 251 -7.14 -0.23 0.94
N TRP A 252 -5.96 -0.22 1.57
CA TRP A 252 -4.72 -0.72 0.98
C TRP A 252 -4.33 -2.04 1.65
N LYS A 253 -4.31 -3.13 0.86
CA LYS A 253 -3.77 -4.43 1.30
C LYS A 253 -2.31 -4.29 1.73
N TRP A 254 -1.87 -5.11 2.68
CA TRP A 254 -0.50 -5.07 3.23
C TRP A 254 0.62 -5.15 2.18
N GLU A 255 0.44 -5.87 1.07
CA GLU A 255 1.40 -5.89 -0.05
C GLU A 255 1.54 -4.53 -0.75
N LYS A 256 0.44 -3.77 -0.92
CA LYS A 256 0.48 -2.41 -1.48
C LYS A 256 1.14 -1.44 -0.51
N VAL A 257 0.87 -1.60 0.80
CA VAL A 257 1.53 -0.83 1.85
C VAL A 257 3.04 -1.10 1.87
N ALA A 258 3.46 -2.37 1.79
CA ALA A 258 4.87 -2.76 1.71
C ALA A 258 5.57 -2.13 0.50
N LYS A 259 5.00 -2.28 -0.71
CA LYS A 259 5.56 -1.65 -1.92
C LYS A 259 5.70 -0.13 -1.78
N ARG A 260 4.71 0.56 -1.19
CA ARG A 260 4.80 2.00 -0.98
C ARG A 260 5.85 2.40 0.05
N ILE A 261 6.04 1.61 1.11
CA ILE A 261 7.11 1.85 2.08
C ILE A 261 8.48 1.64 1.43
N ASP A 262 8.64 0.60 0.58
CA ASP A 262 9.86 0.41 -0.22
C ASP A 262 10.14 1.61 -1.15
N GLU A 263 9.13 2.14 -1.84
CA GLU A 263 9.24 3.37 -2.66
C GLU A 263 9.63 4.61 -1.83
N LEU A 264 9.06 4.77 -0.64
CA LEU A 264 9.39 5.86 0.27
C LEU A 264 10.81 5.72 0.86
N ILE A 265 11.28 4.49 1.08
CA ILE A 265 12.66 4.21 1.51
C ILE A 265 13.64 4.49 0.37
N ALA A 266 13.38 3.97 -0.83
CA ALA A 266 14.23 4.15 -2.01
C ALA A 266 14.30 5.60 -2.52
N SER A 267 13.39 6.47 -2.07
CA SER A 267 13.39 7.91 -2.38
C SER A 267 13.83 8.80 -1.21
N ASP A 268 14.39 8.23 -0.13
CA ASP A 268 14.81 8.93 1.09
C ASP A 268 13.68 9.78 1.75
N ARG A 269 12.42 9.34 1.57
CA ARG A 269 11.21 10.02 2.06
C ARG A 269 10.56 9.34 3.26
N TYR A 270 10.93 8.09 3.60
CA TYR A 270 10.34 7.38 4.74
C TYR A 270 10.84 7.93 6.09
N MET A 271 12.15 8.08 6.24
CA MET A 271 12.81 8.60 7.45
C MET A 271 13.22 10.05 7.24
N SER A 272 12.96 10.92 8.23
CA SER A 272 13.52 12.27 8.25
C SER A 272 14.99 12.25 8.67
N GLN A 273 15.75 13.27 8.26
CA GLN A 273 17.17 13.42 8.63
C GLN A 273 17.43 13.30 10.14
N LYS A 274 16.52 13.84 10.96
CA LYS A 274 16.61 13.81 12.43
C LYS A 274 16.37 12.41 13.01
N GLU A 275 15.56 11.58 12.35
CA GLU A 275 15.36 10.19 12.74
C GLU A 275 16.56 9.34 12.34
N LEU A 276 17.15 9.58 11.15
CA LEU A 276 18.41 8.95 10.73
C LEU A 276 19.56 9.27 11.69
N GLU A 277 19.73 10.53 12.09
CA GLU A 277 20.71 10.96 13.10
C GLU A 277 20.49 10.32 14.49
N TYR A 278 19.27 9.86 14.79
CA TYR A 278 18.93 9.20 16.06
C TYR A 278 19.15 7.67 16.03
N ILE A 279 19.44 7.05 14.87
CA ILE A 279 19.65 5.60 14.74
C ILE A 279 20.62 5.02 15.78
N PRO A 280 21.81 5.60 16.04
CA PRO A 280 22.74 5.05 17.04
C PRO A 280 22.18 5.05 18.46
N GLU A 281 21.35 6.03 18.82
CA GLU A 281 20.69 6.08 20.13
C GLU A 281 19.50 5.13 20.24
N TYR A 282 18.82 4.85 19.11
CA TYR A 282 17.82 3.79 19.02
C TYR A 282 18.47 2.40 19.16
N GLU A 283 19.58 2.12 18.48
CA GLU A 283 20.33 0.86 18.57
C GLU A 283 20.81 0.57 20.00
N LYS A 284 21.43 1.56 20.66
CA LYS A 284 21.74 1.49 22.11
C LYS A 284 20.49 1.26 22.95
N GLY A 285 19.34 1.81 22.54
CA GLY A 285 18.04 1.57 23.16
C GLY A 285 17.56 0.12 23.06
N VAL A 286 17.77 -0.54 21.91
CA VAL A 286 17.46 -1.97 21.71
C VAL A 286 18.39 -2.85 22.55
N ILE A 287 19.69 -2.57 22.57
CA ILE A 287 20.66 -3.30 23.40
C ILE A 287 20.32 -3.13 24.90
N ALA A 288 20.00 -1.90 25.34
CA ALA A 288 19.58 -1.63 26.72
C ALA A 288 18.29 -2.38 27.11
N LYS A 289 17.32 -2.54 26.19
CA LYS A 289 16.15 -3.41 26.38
C LYS A 289 16.55 -4.87 26.52
N GLY A 290 17.51 -5.36 25.73
CA GLY A 290 18.05 -6.72 25.84
C GLY A 290 18.68 -6.98 27.22
N ILE A 291 19.57 -6.08 27.65
CA ILE A 291 20.22 -6.12 28.98
C ILE A 291 19.19 -6.09 30.11
N TYR A 292 18.15 -5.24 30.02
CA TYR A 292 17.09 -5.22 31.03
C TYR A 292 16.41 -6.58 31.16
N HIS A 293 15.93 -7.16 30.06
CA HIS A 293 15.23 -8.45 30.12
C HIS A 293 16.15 -9.60 30.57
N PHE A 294 17.42 -9.58 30.18
CA PHE A 294 18.44 -10.53 30.65
C PHE A 294 18.50 -10.62 32.19
N TYR A 295 18.48 -9.47 32.86
CA TYR A 295 18.61 -9.36 34.31
C TYR A 295 17.30 -9.36 35.11
N THR A 296 16.14 -9.19 34.44
CA THR A 296 14.83 -9.04 35.10
C THR A 296 14.44 -10.28 35.91
N ASN A 297 14.69 -11.47 35.38
CA ASN A 297 14.31 -12.74 36.02
C ASN A 297 15.43 -13.34 36.90
N GLN A 298 16.56 -12.65 37.06
CA GLN A 298 17.71 -13.18 37.80
C GLN A 298 17.52 -13.11 39.32
N PRO A 299 18.15 -14.00 40.10
CA PRO A 299 18.14 -13.95 41.58
C PRO A 299 18.63 -12.62 42.16
N GLU A 300 18.20 -12.25 43.37
CA GLU A 300 18.56 -10.95 43.99
C GLU A 300 20.08 -10.72 44.11
N HIS A 301 20.86 -11.79 44.36
CA HIS A 301 22.33 -11.72 44.50
C HIS A 301 23.08 -11.38 43.20
N VAL A 302 22.44 -11.53 42.03
CA VAL A 302 23.03 -11.13 40.76
C VAL A 302 23.03 -9.60 40.67
N VAL A 303 24.21 -9.00 40.51
CA VAL A 303 24.36 -7.55 40.39
C VAL A 303 23.77 -7.07 39.06
N ARG A 304 22.88 -6.06 39.13
CA ARG A 304 22.17 -5.51 37.96
C ARG A 304 22.76 -4.16 37.56
N PRO A 305 22.72 -3.77 36.28
CA PRO A 305 23.13 -2.43 35.83
C PRO A 305 22.11 -1.32 36.08
N TYR A 306 21.04 -1.62 36.82
CA TYR A 306 19.94 -0.73 37.20
C TYR A 306 19.39 -1.14 38.58
N GLU A 307 18.63 -0.26 39.23
CA GLU A 307 18.06 -0.53 40.55
C GLU A 307 16.93 -1.59 40.47
N SER A 308 16.88 -2.50 41.46
CA SER A 308 15.88 -3.57 41.47
C SER A 308 14.46 -3.01 41.56
N GLY A 309 13.54 -3.54 40.75
CA GLY A 309 12.15 -3.07 40.69
C GLY A 309 11.91 -1.83 39.81
N MET A 310 12.93 -1.25 39.17
CA MET A 310 12.72 -0.22 38.15
C MET A 310 11.91 -0.77 36.96
N TYR A 311 10.93 0.01 36.49
CA TYR A 311 10.25 -0.27 35.23
C TYR A 311 11.20 -0.09 34.04
N ILE A 312 10.98 -0.88 32.99
CA ILE A 312 11.81 -0.93 31.78
C ILE A 312 12.13 0.45 31.18
N THR A 313 11.14 1.35 31.14
CA THR A 313 11.28 2.72 30.60
C THR A 313 12.31 3.56 31.32
N ASP A 314 12.49 3.35 32.62
CA ASP A 314 13.44 4.08 33.45
C ASP A 314 14.78 3.34 33.56
N ALA A 315 14.75 2.01 33.59
CA ALA A 315 15.97 1.20 33.49
C ALA A 315 16.74 1.47 32.19
N ILE A 316 16.06 1.61 31.02
CA ILE A 316 16.71 1.97 29.75
C ILE A 316 17.45 3.32 29.87
N LYS A 317 16.89 4.32 30.58
CA LYS A 317 17.55 5.63 30.78
C LYS A 317 18.84 5.53 31.60
N VAL A 318 18.95 4.51 32.46
CA VAL A 318 20.14 4.23 33.28
C VAL A 318 21.14 3.34 32.53
N ILE A 319 20.68 2.36 31.77
CA ILE A 319 21.54 1.43 31.02
C ILE A 319 22.12 2.11 29.77
N ARG A 320 21.33 2.84 28.99
CA ARG A 320 21.76 3.40 27.69
C ARG A 320 23.02 4.29 27.79
N PRO A 321 23.19 5.18 28.78
CA PRO A 321 24.42 5.97 28.93
C PRO A 321 25.66 5.14 29.27
N GLN A 322 25.51 3.96 29.87
CA GLN A 322 26.64 3.06 30.18
C GLN A 322 27.27 2.49 28.91
N LEU A 323 26.50 2.35 27.82
CA LEU A 323 26.95 1.89 26.50
C LEU A 323 27.84 2.91 25.74
N ASN A 324 28.17 4.05 26.37
CA ASN A 324 29.16 5.01 25.88
C ASN A 324 30.57 4.78 26.46
N ASN A 325 30.74 3.86 27.43
CA ASN A 325 32.05 3.53 28.01
C ASN A 325 32.43 2.06 27.68
N PRO A 326 33.47 1.81 26.86
CA PRO A 326 33.93 0.46 26.53
C PRO A 326 34.26 -0.41 27.75
N GLU A 327 34.97 0.13 28.75
CA GLU A 327 35.32 -0.61 29.98
C GLU A 327 34.06 -1.12 30.70
N ARG A 328 33.01 -0.29 30.72
CA ARG A 328 31.72 -0.66 31.31
C ARG A 328 30.99 -1.73 30.50
N ILE A 329 31.19 -1.79 29.18
CA ILE A 329 30.63 -2.85 28.34
C ILE A 329 31.37 -4.17 28.60
N GLU A 330 32.69 -4.16 28.78
CA GLU A 330 33.46 -5.35 29.16
C GLU A 330 33.02 -5.91 30.53
N GLU A 331 32.77 -5.05 31.52
CA GLU A 331 32.17 -5.43 32.82
C GLU A 331 30.81 -6.11 32.64
N LEU A 332 29.93 -5.54 31.80
CA LEU A 332 28.60 -6.09 31.54
C LEU A 332 28.67 -7.44 30.81
N LEU A 333 29.52 -7.55 29.78
CA LEU A 333 29.74 -8.81 29.07
C LEU A 333 30.26 -9.91 30.01
N SER A 334 31.22 -9.58 30.89
CA SER A 334 31.75 -10.51 31.89
C SER A 334 30.65 -11.00 32.85
N GLY A 335 29.85 -10.08 33.40
CA GLY A 335 28.73 -10.43 34.29
C GLY A 335 27.57 -11.14 33.60
N MET A 336 27.34 -10.90 32.30
CA MET A 336 26.35 -11.64 31.51
C MET A 336 26.84 -13.06 31.17
N LEU A 337 28.14 -13.23 30.91
CA LEU A 337 28.72 -14.55 30.66
C LEU A 337 28.65 -15.44 31.91
N GLU A 338 29.01 -14.92 33.09
CA GLU A 338 28.88 -15.66 34.37
C GLU A 338 27.44 -16.12 34.63
N VAL A 339 26.45 -15.27 34.35
CA VAL A 339 25.03 -15.64 34.48
C VAL A 339 24.63 -16.71 33.45
N LEU A 340 25.09 -16.61 32.20
CA LEU A 340 24.81 -17.62 31.16
C LEU A 340 25.42 -18.98 31.51
N GLU A 341 26.68 -19.04 31.96
CA GLU A 341 27.35 -20.28 32.38
C GLU A 341 26.64 -20.99 33.56
N ASN A 342 25.95 -20.23 34.40
CA ASN A 342 25.16 -20.73 35.53
C ASN A 342 23.66 -20.91 35.22
N THR A 343 23.21 -20.63 33.99
CA THR A 343 21.82 -20.84 33.55
C THR A 343 21.72 -22.12 32.72
N ALA A 344 20.71 -22.95 32.97
CA ALA A 344 20.48 -24.14 32.17
C ALA A 344 20.06 -23.77 30.74
N ASP A 345 20.57 -24.51 29.75
CA ASP A 345 20.31 -24.30 28.33
C ASP A 345 18.82 -24.48 27.93
N PHE A 346 18.09 -25.30 28.69
CA PHE A 346 16.64 -25.47 28.59
C PHE A 346 15.81 -24.43 29.36
N ASP A 347 16.40 -23.41 30.00
CA ASP A 347 15.61 -22.31 30.58
C ASP A 347 14.88 -21.56 29.47
N ARG A 348 13.59 -21.24 29.69
CA ARG A 348 12.74 -20.54 28.72
C ARG A 348 13.33 -19.21 28.23
N ASN A 349 14.15 -18.56 29.04
CA ASN A 349 14.80 -17.28 28.72
C ASN A 349 16.22 -17.46 28.13
N TYR A 350 16.81 -18.66 28.16
CA TYR A 350 18.22 -18.86 27.80
C TYR A 350 18.55 -18.35 26.38
N ALA A 351 17.71 -18.66 25.39
CA ALA A 351 17.89 -18.18 24.02
C ALA A 351 17.80 -16.64 23.90
N SER A 352 16.92 -15.98 24.67
CA SER A 352 16.82 -14.52 24.67
C SER A 352 17.99 -13.86 25.43
N MET A 353 18.51 -14.54 26.46
CA MET A 353 19.70 -14.13 27.19
C MET A 353 20.97 -14.24 26.33
N GLN A 354 21.15 -15.34 25.61
CA GLN A 354 22.22 -15.50 24.63
C GLN A 354 22.16 -14.44 23.53
N LYS A 355 20.96 -14.16 22.99
CA LYS A 355 20.75 -13.09 22.01
C LYS A 355 21.18 -11.72 22.57
N ALA A 356 20.76 -11.37 23.77
CA ALA A 356 21.13 -10.10 24.40
C ALA A 356 22.65 -9.97 24.65
N TYR A 357 23.31 -11.06 25.06
CA TYR A 357 24.76 -11.11 25.21
C TYR A 357 25.48 -10.92 23.87
N GLN A 358 25.07 -11.64 22.84
CA GLN A 358 25.68 -11.54 21.51
C GLN A 358 25.49 -10.15 20.91
N GLN A 359 24.30 -9.55 21.01
CA GLN A 359 24.05 -8.17 20.56
C GLN A 359 24.94 -7.13 21.26
N LEU A 360 25.16 -7.26 22.59
CA LEU A 360 26.08 -6.39 23.32
C LEU A 360 27.54 -6.59 22.87
N ARG A 361 27.93 -7.83 22.59
CA ARG A 361 29.28 -8.19 22.12
C ARG A 361 29.55 -7.66 20.71
N ASP A 362 28.57 -7.78 19.82
CA ASP A 362 28.64 -7.25 18.46
C ASP A 362 28.71 -5.72 18.46
N TYR A 363 28.00 -5.07 19.38
CA TYR A 363 28.07 -3.62 19.59
C TYR A 363 29.43 -3.18 20.13
N HIS A 364 29.98 -3.90 21.11
CA HIS A 364 31.34 -3.67 21.61
C HIS A 364 32.40 -3.74 20.49
N ASN A 365 32.25 -4.72 19.60
CA ASN A 365 33.16 -4.96 18.49
C ASN A 365 32.91 -4.04 17.28
N GLY A 366 31.89 -3.16 17.32
CA GLY A 366 31.55 -2.24 16.23
C GLY A 366 30.90 -2.89 15.01
N VAL A 367 30.35 -4.11 15.15
CA VAL A 367 29.70 -4.87 14.06
C VAL A 367 28.19 -5.00 14.20
N PHE A 368 27.61 -4.60 15.34
CA PHE A 368 26.15 -4.53 15.50
C PHE A 368 25.58 -3.36 14.71
N SER A 369 24.68 -3.66 13.77
CA SER A 369 23.70 -2.69 13.28
C SER A 369 22.36 -3.37 12.98
N LEU A 370 21.29 -2.61 13.16
CA LEU A 370 19.93 -2.97 12.75
C LEU A 370 19.55 -2.42 11.37
N PHE A 371 20.39 -1.56 10.79
CA PHE A 371 20.09 -0.81 9.55
C PHE A 371 21.14 -1.00 8.45
N THR A 372 22.24 -1.69 8.72
CA THR A 372 23.08 -2.25 7.64
C THR A 372 22.32 -3.42 6.99
N PRO A 373 22.14 -3.44 5.66
CA PRO A 373 21.56 -4.59 4.98
C PRO A 373 22.35 -5.84 5.30
N ILE A 374 21.66 -6.92 5.66
CA ILE A 374 22.28 -8.24 5.75
C ILE A 374 22.57 -8.66 4.30
N ILE A 375 23.82 -8.48 3.87
CA ILE A 375 24.28 -8.96 2.57
C ILE A 375 24.24 -10.50 2.66
N GLY A 376 23.19 -11.09 2.09
CA GLY A 376 23.04 -12.54 2.02
C GLY A 376 24.19 -13.16 1.24
N GLU A 377 24.64 -14.35 1.67
CA GLU A 377 25.76 -15.08 1.08
C GLU A 377 25.47 -15.54 -0.37
N LYS A 378 25.65 -14.62 -1.31
CA LYS A 378 25.91 -14.86 -2.73
C LYS A 378 26.81 -13.76 -3.29
N GLU A 379 28.09 -13.82 -2.91
CA GLU A 379 29.29 -13.55 -3.74
C GLU A 379 30.53 -13.43 -2.86
N GLU A 380 31.67 -13.79 -3.45
CA GLU A 380 32.88 -14.22 -2.78
C GLU A 380 33.65 -13.16 -1.97
N VAL A 381 34.43 -13.67 -1.01
CA VAL A 381 35.49 -12.94 -0.32
C VAL A 381 36.57 -12.48 -1.31
N SER A 382 36.58 -11.20 -1.67
CA SER A 382 37.79 -10.57 -2.22
C SER A 382 38.71 -10.16 -1.07
N SER A 383 39.84 -10.86 -0.94
CA SER A 383 40.74 -10.77 0.21
C SER A 383 41.94 -9.84 -0.01
N SER A 384 42.27 -9.07 1.03
CA SER A 384 43.66 -8.69 1.38
C SER A 384 43.62 -8.05 2.78
N VAL A 385 44.27 -8.60 3.81
CA VAL A 385 45.72 -8.83 3.93
C VAL A 385 46.02 -10.13 4.70
N PHE A 386 46.96 -10.92 4.18
CA PHE A 386 47.55 -12.10 4.83
C PHE A 386 48.36 -11.75 6.09
N ILE A 387 48.20 -12.56 7.16
CA ILE A 387 49.34 -13.24 7.81
C ILE A 387 48.93 -14.68 8.12
N GLU A 388 49.69 -15.63 7.56
CA GLU A 388 49.71 -17.07 7.82
C GLU A 388 51.16 -17.45 8.23
N PRO A 389 51.54 -18.71 8.55
CA PRO A 389 50.73 -19.89 8.89
C PRO A 389 51.27 -20.72 10.09
N ALA A 390 50.52 -21.75 10.47
CA ALA A 390 51.04 -23.09 10.83
C ALA A 390 49.89 -24.12 10.75
N THR A 391 49.60 -24.73 9.59
CA THR A 391 50.12 -26.06 9.16
C THR A 391 50.05 -27.11 10.29
N GLU A 392 49.22 -28.14 10.21
CA GLU A 392 49.32 -29.27 9.26
C GLU A 392 47.90 -29.81 8.88
N GLN A 393 47.55 -29.97 7.59
CA GLN A 393 47.86 -31.10 6.67
C GLN A 393 47.02 -32.38 6.96
N VAL A 394 46.47 -33.12 5.98
CA VAL A 394 46.71 -33.15 4.51
C VAL A 394 45.57 -33.92 3.76
N THR A 395 45.22 -33.42 2.55
CA THR A 395 44.67 -34.08 1.30
C THR A 395 43.51 -35.11 1.36
N ASP A 396 42.79 -35.45 0.27
CA ASP A 396 42.87 -35.16 -1.19
C ASP A 396 41.50 -34.63 -1.68
N HIS A 397 41.38 -33.67 -2.61
CA HIS A 397 41.53 -33.81 -4.08
C HIS A 397 40.76 -35.02 -4.65
N VAL A 398 39.89 -34.89 -5.67
CA VAL A 398 40.12 -34.22 -6.96
C VAL A 398 38.84 -33.54 -7.49
N GLU A 399 39.08 -32.43 -8.16
CA GLU A 399 38.22 -31.54 -8.93
C GLU A 399 37.87 -32.12 -10.32
N LEU A 400 36.61 -32.04 -10.74
CA LEU A 400 36.20 -32.10 -12.16
C LEU A 400 35.02 -31.15 -12.38
N GLU A 401 35.19 -30.25 -13.35
CA GLU A 401 34.19 -29.29 -13.86
C GLU A 401 33.18 -29.97 -14.82
N LEU A 402 32.36 -29.15 -15.50
CA LEU A 402 31.29 -29.44 -16.48
C LEU A 402 29.91 -29.73 -15.86
N ASP A 403 28.77 -29.26 -16.40
CA ASP A 403 28.46 -28.16 -17.34
C ASP A 403 26.92 -27.89 -17.24
N ASP A 404 26.44 -26.74 -17.72
CA ASP A 404 25.05 -26.24 -17.53
C ASP A 404 23.91 -27.01 -18.26
N GLU A 405 24.08 -28.29 -18.62
CA GLU A 405 23.07 -29.09 -19.36
C GLU A 405 22.29 -30.12 -18.52
N GLN A 406 22.58 -30.31 -17.23
CA GLN A 406 21.91 -31.36 -16.41
C GLN A 406 20.65 -30.92 -15.61
N TYR A 407 20.08 -29.74 -15.89
CA TYR A 407 18.87 -29.28 -15.19
C TYR A 407 17.53 -29.75 -15.81
N GLU A 408 17.52 -30.27 -17.04
CA GLU A 408 16.33 -30.89 -17.65
C GLU A 408 16.23 -32.40 -17.38
N GLU A 409 17.34 -33.16 -17.38
CA GLU A 409 17.31 -34.61 -17.07
C GLU A 409 16.81 -34.92 -15.64
N VAL A 410 16.95 -33.97 -14.70
CA VAL A 410 16.41 -34.10 -13.34
C VAL A 410 14.88 -33.92 -13.30
N GLN A 411 14.29 -33.13 -14.21
CA GLN A 411 12.82 -32.99 -14.29
C GLN A 411 12.17 -34.24 -14.91
N ASP A 412 12.75 -34.80 -15.97
CA ASP A 412 12.28 -36.06 -16.57
C ASP A 412 12.38 -37.24 -15.58
N PHE A 413 13.41 -37.27 -14.73
CA PHE A 413 13.52 -38.27 -13.67
C PHE A 413 12.47 -38.09 -12.56
N ILE A 414 12.07 -36.85 -12.25
CA ILE A 414 11.00 -36.56 -11.29
C ILE A 414 9.62 -36.98 -11.85
N GLU A 415 9.34 -36.76 -13.14
CA GLU A 415 8.12 -37.26 -13.77
C GLU A 415 8.08 -38.80 -13.88
N GLN A 416 9.21 -39.45 -14.16
CA GLN A 416 9.27 -40.93 -14.22
C GLN A 416 9.19 -41.63 -12.85
N VAL A 417 9.62 -40.99 -11.76
CA VAL A 417 9.45 -41.53 -10.39
C VAL A 417 8.00 -41.37 -9.89
N GLY A 418 7.21 -40.46 -10.45
CA GLY A 418 5.80 -40.27 -10.13
C GLY A 418 4.85 -41.42 -10.50
N ASN A 419 5.33 -42.45 -11.24
CA ASN A 419 4.48 -43.47 -11.87
C ASN A 419 4.78 -44.94 -11.48
N LEU A 420 5.34 -45.19 -10.29
CA LEU A 420 5.48 -46.56 -9.73
C LEU A 420 4.59 -46.78 -8.49
N PRO A 421 3.99 -47.99 -8.30
CA PRO A 421 2.80 -48.12 -7.48
C PRO A 421 3.07 -48.58 -6.03
N SER A 422 2.18 -48.13 -5.13
CA SER A 422 1.88 -48.68 -3.80
C SER A 422 2.88 -48.44 -2.66
N MET A 423 2.49 -47.52 -1.76
CA MET A 423 2.27 -47.83 -0.34
C MET A 423 1.25 -46.86 0.25
N ASN A 424 -0.04 -47.11 -0.01
CA ASN A 424 -1.14 -46.62 0.82
C ASN A 424 -2.26 -47.65 0.80
N THR A 425 -2.35 -48.48 1.86
CA THR A 425 -3.56 -49.25 2.15
C THR A 425 -4.68 -48.27 2.48
N PRO A 426 -5.81 -48.25 1.75
CA PRO A 426 -6.90 -47.33 2.05
C PRO A 426 -7.52 -47.69 3.41
N TYR A 427 -7.35 -46.79 4.37
CA TYR A 427 -8.17 -46.73 5.57
C TYR A 427 -9.62 -46.43 5.15
N ASP A 428 -10.60 -47.03 5.83
CA ASP A 428 -12.00 -46.66 5.62
C ASP A 428 -12.38 -45.55 6.60
N TYR A 429 -12.77 -44.39 6.07
CA TYR A 429 -13.26 -43.27 6.87
C TYR A 429 -14.75 -43.09 6.59
N GLU A 430 -15.60 -43.50 7.54
CA GLU A 430 -17.00 -43.09 7.57
C GLU A 430 -17.15 -41.83 8.44
N GLY A 431 -18.16 -41.00 8.16
CA GLY A 431 -18.51 -39.89 9.06
C GLY A 431 -18.79 -40.40 10.48
N ASP A 432 -18.46 -39.60 11.50
CA ASP A 432 -18.51 -39.95 12.92
C ASP A 432 -17.46 -40.99 13.40
N THR A 433 -16.47 -41.35 12.56
CA THR A 433 -15.32 -42.19 12.98
C THR A 433 -14.41 -41.45 13.96
N VAL A 434 -13.92 -42.13 15.02
CA VAL A 434 -12.94 -41.59 15.96
C VAL A 434 -11.51 -41.99 15.56
N VAL A 435 -10.64 -40.99 15.44
CA VAL A 435 -9.22 -41.10 15.07
C VAL A 435 -8.33 -40.45 16.12
N TYR A 436 -7.11 -40.93 16.28
CA TYR A 436 -6.12 -40.40 17.22
C TYR A 436 -5.05 -39.62 16.48
N ILE A 437 -4.90 -38.33 16.79
CA ILE A 437 -3.84 -37.47 16.25
C ILE A 437 -2.94 -37.07 17.43
N GLY A 438 -1.67 -37.50 17.37
CA GLY A 438 -0.78 -37.42 18.53
C GLY A 438 -1.31 -38.26 19.70
N MET A 439 -1.59 -37.61 20.84
CA MET A 439 -2.15 -38.25 22.03
C MET A 439 -3.68 -38.06 22.16
N ASP A 440 -4.29 -37.22 21.32
CA ASP A 440 -5.66 -36.76 21.46
C ASP A 440 -6.62 -37.48 20.51
N ALA A 441 -7.87 -37.68 20.97
CA ALA A 441 -8.93 -38.33 20.22
C ALA A 441 -9.86 -37.31 19.55
N TYR A 442 -10.08 -37.49 18.26
CA TYR A 442 -10.89 -36.62 17.41
C TYR A 442 -11.96 -37.43 16.67
N GLU A 443 -13.12 -36.83 16.46
CA GLU A 443 -14.24 -37.39 15.72
C GLU A 443 -14.36 -36.68 14.36
N ILE A 444 -14.45 -37.42 13.26
CA ILE A 444 -14.56 -36.85 11.91
C ILE A 444 -15.97 -36.30 11.71
N VAL A 445 -16.12 -34.97 11.68
CA VAL A 445 -17.39 -34.28 11.48
C VAL A 445 -17.73 -34.12 10.01
N THR A 446 -16.72 -33.88 9.16
CA THR A 446 -16.91 -33.77 7.71
C THR A 446 -15.62 -34.16 6.99
N LEU A 447 -15.75 -35.01 5.96
CA LEU A 447 -14.66 -35.45 5.10
C LEU A 447 -14.95 -34.94 3.68
N SER A 448 -14.13 -34.02 3.17
CA SER A 448 -14.15 -33.60 1.75
C SER A 448 -12.84 -34.01 1.07
N ASP A 449 -12.69 -33.75 -0.23
CA ASP A 449 -11.46 -34.10 -0.96
C ASP A 449 -10.27 -33.16 -0.62
N ASP A 450 -10.55 -31.91 -0.24
CA ASP A 450 -9.51 -30.93 0.09
C ASP A 450 -9.28 -30.78 1.61
N VAL A 451 -10.34 -30.79 2.42
CA VAL A 451 -10.30 -30.45 3.86
C VAL A 451 -11.11 -31.44 4.71
N VAL A 452 -10.61 -31.73 5.91
CA VAL A 452 -11.27 -32.58 6.92
C VAL A 452 -11.53 -31.76 8.18
N VAL A 453 -12.76 -31.83 8.68
CA VAL A 453 -13.22 -31.15 9.90
C VAL A 453 -13.31 -32.15 11.04
N LEU A 454 -12.59 -31.89 12.13
CA LEU A 454 -12.43 -32.78 13.27
C LEU A 454 -12.97 -32.14 14.55
N ARG A 455 -13.67 -32.89 15.39
CA ARG A 455 -14.11 -32.45 16.73
C ARG A 455 -13.30 -33.16 17.81
N ASN A 456 -12.60 -32.40 18.66
CA ASN A 456 -11.83 -32.98 19.76
C ASN A 456 -12.78 -33.56 20.83
N GLN A 457 -12.61 -34.82 21.22
CA GLN A 457 -13.54 -35.49 22.16
C GLN A 457 -13.43 -34.98 23.61
N MET A 458 -12.26 -34.45 24.01
CA MET A 458 -12.07 -33.84 25.33
C MET A 458 -12.61 -32.41 25.39
N TYR A 459 -12.64 -31.71 24.25
CA TYR A 459 -13.10 -30.33 24.12
C TYR A 459 -14.11 -30.14 22.96
N PRO A 460 -15.30 -30.78 23.01
CA PRO A 460 -16.22 -30.89 21.87
C PRO A 460 -16.90 -29.58 21.43
N LEU A 461 -16.55 -28.44 22.04
CA LEU A 461 -16.94 -27.09 21.60
C LEU A 461 -16.04 -26.55 20.48
N PHE A 462 -14.90 -27.18 20.22
CA PHE A 462 -13.93 -26.74 19.22
C PHE A 462 -13.81 -27.78 18.09
N THR A 463 -13.82 -27.29 16.86
CA THR A 463 -13.49 -28.06 15.66
C THR A 463 -12.20 -27.56 15.04
N GLU A 464 -11.39 -28.48 14.56
CA GLU A 464 -10.12 -28.23 13.86
C GLU A 464 -10.31 -28.60 12.38
N GLU A 465 -9.92 -27.72 11.47
CA GLU A 465 -9.94 -27.97 10.02
C GLU A 465 -8.50 -28.19 9.56
N MET A 466 -8.25 -29.26 8.78
CA MET A 466 -6.93 -29.51 8.21
C MET A 466 -7.01 -30.08 6.79
N PRO A 467 -5.98 -29.84 5.94
CA PRO A 467 -5.93 -30.39 4.60
C PRO A 467 -6.00 -31.92 4.64
N ARG A 468 -6.74 -32.54 3.71
CA ARG A 468 -6.94 -34.00 3.68
C ARG A 468 -5.62 -34.78 3.62
N GLN A 469 -4.66 -34.29 2.83
CA GLN A 469 -3.34 -34.92 2.72
C GLN A 469 -2.55 -34.86 4.04
N GLU A 470 -2.72 -33.80 4.84
CA GLU A 470 -2.12 -33.69 6.17
C GLU A 470 -2.85 -34.58 7.20
N PHE A 471 -4.18 -34.66 7.10
CA PHE A 471 -5.01 -35.55 7.91
C PHE A 471 -4.61 -37.02 7.72
N GLU A 472 -4.58 -37.50 6.48
CA GLU A 472 -4.25 -38.89 6.15
C GLU A 472 -2.83 -39.25 6.60
N ARG A 473 -1.87 -38.31 6.49
CA ARG A 473 -0.51 -38.46 7.05
C ARG A 473 -0.53 -38.59 8.59
N LYS A 474 -1.18 -37.65 9.29
CA LYS A 474 -1.26 -37.65 10.77
C LYS A 474 -1.98 -38.89 11.33
N VAL A 475 -3.00 -39.39 10.64
CA VAL A 475 -3.69 -40.64 11.00
C VAL A 475 -2.77 -41.85 10.80
N GLY A 476 -2.04 -41.91 9.67
CA GLY A 476 -1.12 -43.00 9.36
C GLY A 476 0.14 -43.06 10.25
N GLU A 477 0.59 -41.93 10.77
CA GLU A 477 1.74 -41.81 11.69
C GLU A 477 1.45 -42.36 13.10
N ASN A 478 0.18 -42.58 13.46
CA ASN A 478 -0.21 -43.01 14.81
C ASN A 478 -0.68 -44.48 14.83
N PRO A 479 0.08 -45.42 15.43
CA PRO A 479 -0.30 -46.83 15.53
C PRO A 479 -1.64 -47.07 16.26
N ALA A 480 -2.14 -46.11 17.05
CA ALA A 480 -3.47 -46.20 17.63
C ALA A 480 -4.59 -46.33 16.58
N ASN A 481 -4.36 -45.85 15.35
CA ASN A 481 -5.31 -45.91 14.23
C ASN A 481 -5.22 -47.21 13.40
N ASP A 482 -4.33 -48.15 13.74
CA ASP A 482 -4.15 -49.41 12.99
C ASP A 482 -5.44 -50.25 12.89
N HIS A 483 -6.39 -50.03 13.81
CA HIS A 483 -7.71 -50.67 13.80
C HIS A 483 -8.60 -50.27 12.61
N LEU A 484 -8.28 -49.18 11.91
CA LEU A 484 -9.00 -48.65 10.74
C LEU A 484 -8.48 -49.21 9.39
N LYS A 485 -7.45 -50.07 9.42
CA LYS A 485 -6.88 -50.72 8.22
C LYS A 485 -7.82 -51.83 7.71
N LYS A 486 -8.25 -51.75 6.44
CA LYS A 486 -9.08 -52.78 5.79
C LYS A 486 -8.41 -54.16 5.83
N LYS A 487 -9.13 -55.17 6.33
CA LYS A 487 -8.71 -56.58 6.27
C LYS A 487 -9.05 -57.19 4.92
N THR A 488 -8.04 -57.50 4.12
CA THR A 488 -8.20 -58.30 2.90
C THR A 488 -8.17 -59.79 3.23
N GLU A 489 -9.26 -60.51 2.98
CA GLU A 489 -9.26 -61.99 2.98
C GLU A 489 -8.76 -62.52 1.63
N MET A 490 -8.05 -63.67 1.64
CA MET A 490 -7.73 -64.49 0.46
C MET A 490 -8.39 -65.86 0.63
N PRO A 491 -9.03 -66.43 -0.41
CA PRO A 491 -8.32 -67.18 -1.48
C PRO A 491 -8.92 -66.89 -2.90
N LYS A 492 -8.65 -67.58 -4.02
CA LYS A 492 -8.01 -68.90 -4.28
C LYS A 492 -7.21 -68.97 -5.60
N VAL A 493 -7.56 -69.88 -6.53
CA VAL A 493 -6.78 -70.36 -7.71
C VAL A 493 -7.77 -70.85 -8.80
N GLU A 494 -7.28 -70.96 -10.06
CA GLU A 494 -7.92 -71.48 -11.31
C GLU A 494 -8.94 -70.53 -11.99
N GLU A 495 -9.01 -70.29 -13.31
CA GLU A 495 -8.48 -70.99 -14.52
C GLU A 495 -8.24 -70.00 -15.73
N LEU A 496 -7.58 -70.46 -16.80
CA LEU A 496 -7.36 -69.82 -18.15
C LEU A 496 -8.27 -70.50 -19.20
N PRO A 497 -8.32 -70.13 -20.53
CA PRO A 497 -8.11 -68.86 -21.27
C PRO A 497 -9.23 -68.58 -22.33
N THR A 498 -9.11 -67.52 -23.17
CA THR A 498 -9.43 -67.36 -24.64
C THR A 498 -9.78 -65.89 -24.97
N GLU A 499 -9.04 -65.17 -25.84
CA GLU A 499 -8.97 -65.14 -27.32
C GLU A 499 -9.87 -64.10 -28.04
N GLN A 500 -9.20 -63.07 -28.58
CA GLN A 500 -9.24 -62.57 -29.97
C GLN A 500 -10.42 -61.71 -30.55
N LYS A 501 -9.98 -60.64 -31.27
CA LYS A 501 -10.54 -60.01 -32.50
C LYS A 501 -11.83 -59.17 -32.38
N GLU A 502 -12.11 -58.15 -33.22
CA GLU A 502 -11.39 -57.42 -34.29
C GLU A 502 -12.03 -56.00 -34.41
N VAL A 503 -11.28 -54.90 -34.58
CA VAL A 503 -11.16 -54.07 -35.83
C VAL A 503 -12.50 -53.51 -36.38
N THR A 504 -12.71 -52.19 -36.59
CA THR A 504 -12.30 -51.37 -37.76
C THR A 504 -12.62 -49.87 -37.48
N GLU A 505 -11.72 -48.90 -37.71
CA GLU A 505 -11.66 -47.92 -38.85
C GLU A 505 -12.73 -46.80 -38.86
N GLN A 506 -12.54 -45.55 -39.31
CA GLN A 506 -11.45 -44.75 -39.96
C GLN A 506 -11.76 -43.22 -39.70
N LYS A 507 -11.03 -42.15 -40.08
CA LYS A 507 -9.91 -41.92 -41.03
C LYS A 507 -9.05 -40.65 -40.68
N GLU A 508 -8.05 -40.44 -41.53
CA GLU A 508 -6.95 -39.48 -41.74
C GLU A 508 -7.25 -37.97 -41.98
N GLU A 509 -6.37 -37.09 -41.46
CA GLU A 509 -5.34 -36.27 -42.17
C GLU A 509 -5.60 -35.66 -43.58
N SER A 510 -4.98 -34.57 -44.06
CA SER A 510 -3.87 -33.65 -43.61
C SER A 510 -3.89 -32.34 -44.44
N LEU A 511 -3.01 -31.34 -44.16
CA LEU A 511 -2.17 -30.66 -45.18
C LEU A 511 -1.12 -29.66 -44.62
N GLN A 512 0.14 -30.04 -44.84
CA GLN A 512 1.48 -29.41 -44.92
C GLN A 512 1.82 -27.90 -44.71
N GLU A 513 3.14 -27.74 -44.52
CA GLU A 513 4.01 -26.67 -43.99
C GLU A 513 4.80 -25.91 -45.10
N LEU A 514 5.42 -24.75 -44.80
CA LEU A 514 6.43 -24.07 -45.65
C LEU A 514 7.29 -23.05 -44.85
N GLU A 515 8.59 -22.93 -45.19
CA GLU A 515 9.67 -22.34 -44.38
C GLU A 515 9.99 -20.82 -44.57
N LEU A 516 10.79 -20.28 -43.66
CA LEU A 516 11.37 -18.91 -43.61
C LEU A 516 12.80 -18.83 -44.23
N PRO A 517 13.26 -17.61 -44.61
CA PRO A 517 14.69 -17.29 -44.73
C PRO A 517 15.17 -16.16 -43.78
N ALA A 518 16.49 -16.09 -43.56
CA ALA A 518 17.10 -15.49 -42.36
C ALA A 518 17.63 -14.03 -42.45
N GLU A 519 17.71 -13.45 -41.25
CA GLU A 519 18.53 -12.38 -40.64
C GLU A 519 19.47 -11.44 -41.44
N LYS A 520 19.58 -10.21 -40.90
CA LYS A 520 20.84 -9.46 -40.82
C LYS A 520 20.86 -8.45 -39.66
N GLU A 521 21.93 -8.50 -38.85
CA GLU A 521 22.15 -7.65 -37.67
C GLU A 521 22.52 -6.19 -38.01
N ILE A 522 22.04 -5.22 -37.21
CA ILE A 522 22.75 -3.97 -36.87
C ILE A 522 22.38 -3.56 -35.42
N SER A 523 23.39 -3.19 -34.62
CA SER A 523 23.29 -2.79 -33.20
C SER A 523 22.38 -1.58 -32.90
N PRO A 524 21.67 -1.53 -31.75
CA PRO A 524 20.89 -0.36 -31.34
C PRO A 524 21.73 0.75 -30.70
N ASP A 525 21.60 1.97 -31.21
CA ASP A 525 22.03 3.22 -30.55
C ASP A 525 20.97 3.65 -29.53
N LEU A 526 21.32 3.60 -28.24
CA LEU A 526 20.43 3.93 -27.12
C LEU A 526 20.31 5.45 -26.89
N SER A 527 19.79 6.19 -27.88
CA SER A 527 19.49 7.62 -27.77
C SER A 527 17.99 7.93 -27.90
N PRO A 528 17.35 8.66 -26.96
CA PRO A 528 15.91 8.92 -26.99
C PRO A 528 15.41 9.68 -28.24
N ALA A 529 14.25 9.27 -28.76
CA ALA A 529 13.72 9.67 -30.07
C ALA A 529 13.52 11.19 -30.28
N TRP A 530 13.38 11.97 -29.21
CA TRP A 530 13.10 13.41 -29.26
C TRP A 530 14.29 14.31 -29.63
N LYS A 531 15.51 13.75 -29.78
CA LYS A 531 16.70 14.51 -30.23
C LYS A 531 16.90 14.60 -31.75
N LYS A 532 16.09 13.93 -32.57
CA LYS A 532 16.17 14.00 -34.04
C LYS A 532 15.25 15.11 -34.57
N SER A 533 15.83 16.25 -34.96
CA SER A 533 15.04 17.34 -35.57
C SER A 533 14.53 16.96 -36.96
N MET A 534 13.23 16.74 -37.10
CA MET A 534 12.62 16.40 -38.40
C MET A 534 12.60 17.61 -39.35
N PRO A 535 12.86 17.41 -40.66
CA PRO A 535 12.79 18.48 -41.64
C PRO A 535 11.33 18.88 -41.92
N LYS A 536 11.08 20.17 -42.18
CA LYS A 536 9.74 20.70 -42.48
C LYS A 536 9.22 20.15 -43.82
N GLY A 537 8.36 19.13 -43.76
CA GLY A 537 7.65 18.54 -44.90
C GLY A 537 6.15 18.40 -44.61
N LYS A 538 5.33 18.65 -45.63
CA LYS A 538 3.85 18.73 -45.61
C LYS A 538 3.16 17.65 -44.75
N VAL A 539 2.16 18.08 -43.97
CA VAL A 539 1.18 17.20 -43.32
C VAL A 539 0.46 16.35 -44.38
N GLN A 540 0.47 15.03 -44.22
CA GLN A 540 -0.47 14.15 -44.92
C GLN A 540 -1.81 14.18 -44.17
N THR A 541 -2.89 14.50 -44.88
CA THR A 541 -4.25 14.34 -44.37
C THR A 541 -4.64 12.87 -44.49
N PHE A 542 -5.01 12.24 -43.37
CA PHE A 542 -5.49 10.86 -43.33
C PHE A 542 -6.95 10.80 -43.82
N ASP A 543 -7.14 10.93 -45.13
CA ASP A 543 -8.40 10.59 -45.80
C ASP A 543 -8.29 9.14 -46.26
N LEU A 544 -9.16 8.26 -45.72
CA LEU A 544 -9.14 6.83 -46.02
C LEU A 544 -9.61 6.51 -47.44
N HIS A 545 -10.51 7.33 -48.01
CA HIS A 545 -11.06 7.15 -49.36
C HIS A 545 -11.12 8.48 -50.13
N PRO A 546 -9.97 9.09 -50.47
CA PRO A 546 -9.90 10.33 -51.24
C PRO A 546 -10.55 10.23 -52.63
N GLU A 547 -10.68 9.01 -53.17
CA GLU A 547 -11.39 8.69 -54.41
C GLU A 547 -12.92 8.84 -54.32
N ILE A 548 -13.52 8.77 -53.12
CA ILE A 548 -14.97 8.92 -52.95
C ILE A 548 -15.32 10.42 -52.87
N PRO A 549 -16.11 10.96 -53.83
CA PRO A 549 -16.46 12.38 -53.87
C PRO A 549 -17.10 12.87 -52.57
N GLN A 550 -16.74 14.06 -52.12
CA GLN A 550 -17.27 14.67 -50.90
C GLN A 550 -18.80 14.80 -50.90
N SER A 551 -19.45 14.85 -52.07
CA SER A 551 -20.91 14.83 -52.23
C SER A 551 -21.59 13.50 -51.89
N GLN A 552 -20.83 12.42 -51.73
CA GLN A 552 -21.30 11.10 -51.29
C GLN A 552 -20.98 10.84 -49.81
N ARG A 553 -20.32 11.77 -49.12
CA ARG A 553 -19.98 11.67 -47.71
C ARG A 553 -21.09 12.33 -46.89
N HIS A 554 -21.93 11.52 -46.26
CA HIS A 554 -23.05 11.99 -45.46
C HIS A 554 -22.63 12.16 -43.99
N GLN A 555 -22.81 13.37 -43.45
CA GLN A 555 -22.62 13.64 -42.03
C GLN A 555 -23.79 13.06 -41.23
N PHE A 556 -23.53 12.01 -40.46
CA PHE A 556 -24.54 11.43 -39.58
C PHE A 556 -24.90 12.38 -38.43
N GLN A 557 -26.15 12.34 -37.98
CA GLN A 557 -26.64 13.07 -36.81
C GLN A 557 -27.43 12.12 -35.92
N ILE A 558 -26.98 11.94 -34.67
CA ILE A 558 -27.67 11.12 -33.68
C ILE A 558 -28.93 11.86 -33.20
N THR A 559 -30.09 11.42 -33.69
CA THR A 559 -31.41 11.97 -33.32
C THR A 559 -32.12 11.17 -32.23
N ASP A 560 -31.60 10.01 -31.85
CA ASP A 560 -32.15 9.16 -30.79
C ASP A 560 -31.48 9.43 -29.43
N ASP A 561 -32.30 9.73 -28.42
CA ASP A 561 -31.92 9.92 -27.01
C ASP A 561 -31.73 8.60 -26.25
N THR A 562 -32.23 7.50 -26.82
CA THR A 562 -32.15 6.15 -26.25
C THR A 562 -30.99 5.31 -26.80
N LEU A 563 -30.23 5.85 -27.75
CA LEU A 563 -29.05 5.19 -28.32
C LEU A 563 -28.06 4.77 -27.22
N GLY A 564 -27.69 3.49 -27.21
CA GLY A 564 -26.81 2.88 -26.22
C GLY A 564 -27.47 2.54 -24.87
N GLN A 565 -28.78 2.70 -24.72
CA GLN A 565 -29.56 2.12 -23.61
C GLN A 565 -29.92 0.65 -23.91
N GLY A 566 -30.30 -0.11 -22.87
CA GLY A 566 -30.62 -1.54 -22.97
C GLY A 566 -29.83 -2.41 -21.99
N SER A 567 -30.15 -3.71 -21.97
CA SER A 567 -29.41 -4.72 -21.21
C SER A 567 -28.02 -4.98 -21.77
N ALA A 568 -27.15 -5.59 -20.98
CA ALA A 568 -25.78 -5.92 -21.41
C ALA A 568 -25.76 -6.81 -22.67
N LYS A 569 -26.71 -7.76 -22.81
CA LYS A 569 -26.80 -8.62 -24.01
C LYS A 569 -27.32 -7.89 -25.25
N GLU A 570 -28.21 -6.91 -25.10
CA GLU A 570 -28.66 -6.06 -26.21
C GLU A 570 -27.52 -5.15 -26.70
N LYS A 571 -26.77 -4.55 -25.78
CA LYS A 571 -25.57 -3.74 -26.10
C LYS A 571 -24.46 -4.58 -26.76
N PHE A 572 -24.23 -5.79 -26.26
CA PHE A 572 -23.32 -6.75 -26.88
C PHE A 572 -23.74 -7.04 -28.34
N ARG A 573 -25.02 -7.30 -28.57
CA ARG A 573 -25.54 -7.57 -29.92
C ARG A 573 -25.37 -6.37 -30.85
N ALA A 574 -25.62 -5.14 -30.36
CA ALA A 574 -25.38 -3.92 -31.11
C ALA A 574 -23.90 -3.76 -31.51
N ASN A 575 -22.97 -3.98 -30.58
CA ASN A 575 -21.53 -3.95 -30.87
C ASN A 575 -21.12 -4.97 -31.95
N ILE A 576 -21.59 -6.23 -31.86
CA ILE A 576 -21.27 -7.27 -32.85
C ILE A 576 -21.83 -6.90 -34.24
N MET A 577 -23.06 -6.38 -34.32
CA MET A 577 -23.64 -5.95 -35.60
C MET A 577 -22.88 -4.76 -36.21
N ALA A 578 -22.47 -3.79 -35.39
CA ALA A 578 -21.66 -2.66 -35.85
C ALA A 578 -20.29 -3.12 -36.38
N ILE A 579 -19.60 -4.04 -35.69
CA ILE A 579 -18.30 -4.58 -36.12
C ILE A 579 -18.42 -5.37 -37.42
N GLN A 580 -19.42 -6.26 -37.54
CA GLN A 580 -19.66 -7.03 -38.76
C GLN A 580 -19.98 -6.11 -39.96
N LEU A 581 -20.73 -5.04 -39.72
CA LEU A 581 -21.06 -4.05 -40.75
C LEU A 581 -19.86 -3.18 -41.14
N LEU A 582 -19.01 -2.79 -40.19
CA LEU A 582 -17.78 -2.06 -40.46
C LEU A 582 -16.84 -2.89 -41.34
N LYS A 583 -16.57 -4.15 -40.96
CA LYS A 583 -15.73 -5.08 -41.73
C LYS A 583 -16.25 -5.28 -43.16
N LYS A 584 -17.58 -5.36 -43.32
CA LYS A 584 -18.21 -5.42 -44.66
C LYS A 584 -17.98 -4.13 -45.46
N CYS A 585 -18.09 -2.95 -44.85
CA CYS A 585 -17.83 -1.67 -45.53
C CYS A 585 -16.35 -1.52 -45.93
N GLU A 586 -15.43 -2.02 -45.10
CA GLU A 586 -13.99 -2.08 -45.37
C GLU A 586 -13.67 -3.06 -46.52
N GLU A 587 -14.24 -4.27 -46.50
CA GLU A 587 -14.10 -5.26 -47.59
C GLU A 587 -14.69 -4.76 -48.92
N GLU A 588 -15.84 -4.07 -48.87
CA GLU A 588 -16.48 -3.42 -50.02
C GLU A 588 -15.79 -2.08 -50.41
N ASN A 589 -14.75 -1.66 -49.69
CA ASN A 589 -13.97 -0.41 -49.87
C ASN A 589 -14.88 0.82 -50.10
N ARG A 590 -15.83 1.04 -49.19
CA ARG A 590 -16.82 2.13 -49.27
C ARG A 590 -17.21 2.67 -47.91
N TYR A 591 -17.77 3.87 -47.90
CA TYR A 591 -18.48 4.38 -46.72
C TYR A 591 -19.85 3.70 -46.54
N ALA A 592 -20.29 3.65 -45.29
CA ALA A 592 -21.64 3.21 -44.90
C ALA A 592 -22.72 4.15 -45.47
N THR A 593 -23.86 3.59 -45.88
CA THR A 593 -25.07 4.38 -46.22
C THR A 593 -25.68 5.01 -44.96
N PRO A 594 -26.60 6.00 -45.06
CA PRO A 594 -27.25 6.58 -43.89
C PRO A 594 -27.92 5.56 -42.96
N GLU A 595 -28.52 4.52 -43.52
CA GLU A 595 -29.15 3.42 -42.78
C GLU A 595 -28.12 2.50 -42.10
N GLU A 596 -26.95 2.31 -42.72
CA GLU A 596 -25.83 1.59 -42.13
C GLU A 596 -25.12 2.42 -41.04
N GLN A 597 -25.09 3.75 -41.18
CA GLN A 597 -24.58 4.67 -40.15
C GLN A 597 -25.41 4.60 -38.86
N GLU A 598 -26.72 4.38 -38.92
CA GLU A 598 -27.57 4.13 -37.74
C GLU A 598 -27.08 2.90 -36.97
N ILE A 599 -26.79 1.79 -37.67
CA ILE A 599 -26.29 0.55 -37.05
C ILE A 599 -24.89 0.74 -36.45
N LEU A 600 -23.98 1.42 -37.17
CA LEU A 600 -22.65 1.74 -36.67
C LEU A 600 -22.70 2.63 -35.42
N SER A 601 -23.65 3.56 -35.34
CA SER A 601 -23.83 4.42 -34.16
C SER A 601 -24.27 3.66 -32.90
N GLY A 602 -24.75 2.43 -33.03
CA GLY A 602 -25.11 1.54 -31.93
C GLY A 602 -23.92 0.95 -31.15
N TYR A 603 -22.68 1.17 -31.59
CA TYR A 603 -21.48 0.70 -30.88
C TYR A 603 -21.23 1.53 -29.61
N VAL A 604 -21.25 0.87 -28.45
CA VAL A 604 -21.13 1.52 -27.12
C VAL A 604 -19.80 1.24 -26.40
N GLY A 605 -18.84 0.62 -27.08
CA GLY A 605 -17.59 0.17 -26.46
C GLY A 605 -17.77 -1.03 -25.54
N TRP A 606 -16.68 -1.45 -24.90
CA TRP A 606 -16.62 -2.70 -24.11
C TRP A 606 -16.63 -2.49 -22.59
N GLY A 607 -16.58 -1.23 -22.10
CA GLY A 607 -16.44 -0.93 -20.67
C GLY A 607 -17.55 -1.50 -19.77
N GLY A 608 -18.76 -1.63 -20.29
CA GLY A 608 -19.89 -2.26 -19.59
C GLY A 608 -20.12 -3.75 -19.93
N LEU A 609 -19.22 -4.38 -20.69
CA LEU A 609 -19.41 -5.69 -21.33
C LEU A 609 -18.24 -6.65 -21.10
N SER A 610 -17.42 -6.43 -20.07
CA SER A 610 -16.27 -7.28 -19.72
C SER A 610 -16.63 -8.75 -19.52
N ASP A 611 -17.85 -9.03 -19.04
CA ASP A 611 -18.42 -10.38 -18.91
C ASP A 611 -18.38 -11.21 -20.19
N ALA A 612 -18.51 -10.58 -21.37
CA ALA A 612 -18.45 -11.28 -22.65
C ALA A 612 -17.06 -11.84 -22.98
N PHE A 613 -16.01 -11.41 -22.25
CA PHE A 613 -14.64 -11.87 -22.40
C PHE A 613 -14.24 -12.96 -21.37
N ASP A 614 -15.14 -13.38 -20.48
CA ASP A 614 -14.87 -14.40 -19.45
C ASP A 614 -15.44 -15.78 -19.83
N GLY A 615 -14.54 -16.68 -20.26
CA GLY A 615 -14.89 -18.06 -20.62
C GLY A 615 -15.36 -18.94 -19.44
N ASN A 616 -15.18 -18.51 -18.18
CA ASN A 616 -15.68 -19.26 -17.01
C ASN A 616 -17.13 -18.90 -16.66
N LYS A 617 -17.71 -17.87 -17.29
CA LYS A 617 -19.03 -17.35 -16.97
C LYS A 617 -20.10 -17.98 -17.84
N SER A 618 -20.68 -19.10 -17.38
CA SER A 618 -21.69 -19.89 -18.12
C SER A 618 -22.89 -19.08 -18.66
N ALA A 619 -23.24 -17.94 -18.05
CA ALA A 619 -24.28 -17.04 -18.55
C ALA A 619 -23.91 -16.26 -19.83
N TRP A 620 -22.63 -16.27 -20.23
CA TRP A 620 -22.04 -15.52 -21.35
C TRP A 620 -21.23 -16.40 -22.33
N GLU A 621 -21.26 -17.72 -22.16
CA GLU A 621 -20.49 -18.69 -22.96
C GLU A 621 -20.73 -18.55 -24.48
N THR A 622 -21.97 -18.28 -24.89
CA THR A 622 -22.33 -18.09 -26.31
C THR A 622 -21.74 -16.80 -26.87
N GLU A 623 -21.84 -15.70 -26.13
CA GLU A 623 -21.29 -14.40 -26.50
C GLU A 623 -19.75 -14.41 -26.54
N TYR A 624 -19.10 -15.13 -25.61
CA TYR A 624 -17.65 -15.34 -25.60
C TYR A 624 -17.15 -16.07 -26.86
N LEU A 625 -17.86 -17.12 -27.28
CA LEU A 625 -17.57 -17.84 -28.51
C LEU A 625 -17.83 -16.97 -29.76
N GLU A 626 -18.91 -16.20 -29.79
CA GLU A 626 -19.21 -15.28 -30.91
C GLU A 626 -18.12 -14.22 -31.08
N LEU A 627 -17.60 -13.63 -29.98
CA LEU A 627 -16.45 -12.71 -30.03
C LEU A 627 -15.19 -13.34 -30.63
N LYS A 628 -14.85 -14.57 -30.22
CA LYS A 628 -13.68 -15.30 -30.71
C LYS A 628 -13.77 -15.68 -32.19
N ILE A 629 -14.97 -15.67 -32.77
CA ILE A 629 -15.22 -15.96 -34.19
C ILE A 629 -15.25 -14.68 -35.02
N VAL A 630 -15.84 -13.59 -34.51
CA VAL A 630 -16.03 -12.33 -35.24
C VAL A 630 -14.76 -11.46 -35.26
N LEU A 631 -13.92 -11.56 -34.25
CA LEU A 631 -12.68 -10.80 -34.13
C LEU A 631 -11.44 -11.66 -34.45
N THR A 632 -10.44 -11.05 -35.09
CA THR A 632 -9.09 -11.61 -35.14
C THR A 632 -8.48 -11.65 -33.73
N LYS A 633 -7.36 -12.36 -33.57
CA LYS A 633 -6.68 -12.45 -32.28
C LYS A 633 -6.24 -11.08 -31.76
N GLU A 634 -5.79 -10.23 -32.67
CA GLU A 634 -5.27 -8.88 -32.41
C GLU A 634 -6.42 -7.92 -32.06
N GLU A 635 -7.52 -7.94 -32.82
CA GLU A 635 -8.73 -7.16 -32.51
C GLU A 635 -9.38 -7.61 -31.19
N TYR A 636 -9.40 -8.92 -30.91
CA TYR A 636 -9.95 -9.45 -29.67
C TYR A 636 -9.16 -8.96 -28.45
N GLU A 637 -7.83 -8.95 -28.52
CA GLU A 637 -7.00 -8.49 -27.42
C GLU A 637 -7.12 -6.96 -27.23
N ALA A 638 -7.15 -6.18 -28.32
CA ALA A 638 -7.43 -4.74 -28.25
C ALA A 638 -8.81 -4.44 -27.65
N ALA A 639 -9.85 -5.15 -28.10
CA ALA A 639 -11.21 -5.05 -27.55
C ALA A 639 -11.24 -5.39 -26.05
N ARG A 640 -10.57 -6.47 -25.64
CA ARG A 640 -10.46 -6.90 -24.24
C ARG A 640 -9.76 -5.86 -23.37
N GLN A 641 -8.64 -5.30 -23.83
CA GLN A 641 -7.91 -4.25 -23.09
C GLN A 641 -8.75 -2.99 -22.93
N SER A 642 -9.54 -2.64 -23.94
CA SER A 642 -10.46 -1.48 -23.88
C SER A 642 -11.65 -1.65 -22.91
N THR A 643 -11.89 -2.85 -22.34
CA THR A 643 -12.91 -3.04 -21.29
C THR A 643 -12.66 -2.22 -20.02
N LEU A 644 -11.44 -1.69 -19.83
CA LEU A 644 -11.10 -0.85 -18.68
C LEU A 644 -11.40 0.64 -18.91
N THR A 645 -11.50 1.10 -20.16
CA THR A 645 -11.48 2.54 -20.52
C THR A 645 -12.51 2.98 -21.56
N ALA A 646 -13.08 2.08 -22.36
CA ALA A 646 -13.98 2.43 -23.46
C ALA A 646 -15.45 2.60 -23.00
N PHE A 647 -15.80 3.84 -22.63
CA PHE A 647 -17.17 4.28 -22.39
C PHE A 647 -17.50 5.47 -23.30
N TYR A 648 -18.54 5.35 -24.13
CA TYR A 648 -19.06 6.48 -24.90
C TYR A 648 -20.05 7.31 -24.07
N THR A 649 -19.91 8.64 -24.14
CA THR A 649 -20.80 9.58 -23.43
C THR A 649 -22.23 9.47 -23.98
N PRO A 650 -23.26 9.18 -23.16
CA PRO A 650 -24.63 9.05 -23.65
C PRO A 650 -25.16 10.34 -24.29
N PRO A 651 -25.94 10.28 -25.39
CA PRO A 651 -26.44 11.46 -26.10
C PRO A 651 -27.20 12.49 -25.23
N VAL A 652 -27.89 12.03 -24.18
CA VAL A 652 -28.55 12.90 -23.18
C VAL A 652 -27.55 13.73 -22.36
N VAL A 653 -26.38 13.18 -22.02
CA VAL A 653 -25.32 13.88 -21.30
C VAL A 653 -24.68 14.91 -22.23
N ILE A 654 -24.37 14.49 -23.47
CA ILE A 654 -23.84 15.38 -24.52
C ILE A 654 -24.76 16.59 -24.69
N ARG A 655 -26.07 16.38 -24.99
CA ARG A 655 -27.02 17.49 -25.16
C ARG A 655 -27.13 18.38 -23.92
N SER A 656 -27.09 17.81 -22.73
CA SER A 656 -27.14 18.57 -21.47
C SER A 656 -25.92 19.48 -21.29
N MET A 657 -24.71 19.00 -21.65
CA MET A 657 -23.48 19.79 -21.64
C MET A 657 -23.52 20.93 -22.67
N TYR A 658 -23.94 20.66 -23.91
CA TYR A 658 -24.09 21.69 -24.94
C TYR A 658 -25.15 22.73 -24.56
N GLN A 659 -26.27 22.33 -23.94
CA GLN A 659 -27.29 23.25 -23.45
C GLN A 659 -26.79 24.13 -22.28
N ALA A 660 -25.94 23.59 -21.39
CA ALA A 660 -25.28 24.39 -20.36
C ALA A 660 -24.33 25.44 -20.98
N LEU A 661 -23.53 25.06 -21.98
CA LEU A 661 -22.65 25.98 -22.71
C LEU A 661 -23.42 27.09 -23.45
N GLU A 662 -24.56 26.76 -24.08
CA GLU A 662 -25.44 27.76 -24.71
C GLU A 662 -26.01 28.74 -23.68
N ASN A 663 -26.48 28.24 -22.53
CA ASN A 663 -26.95 29.08 -21.40
C ASN A 663 -25.85 29.97 -20.82
N MET A 664 -24.59 29.54 -20.86
CA MET A 664 -23.42 30.35 -20.48
C MET A 664 -22.99 31.36 -21.56
N GLY A 665 -23.69 31.40 -22.70
CA GLY A 665 -23.53 32.40 -23.76
C GLY A 665 -22.65 31.96 -24.94
N LEU A 666 -22.21 30.70 -25.00
CA LEU A 666 -21.46 30.17 -26.14
C LEU A 666 -22.40 29.88 -27.32
N LYS A 667 -22.36 30.73 -28.36
CA LYS A 667 -23.27 30.64 -29.52
C LYS A 667 -22.66 30.00 -30.76
N SER A 668 -21.33 29.99 -30.87
CA SER A 668 -20.58 29.34 -31.94
C SER A 668 -19.10 29.24 -31.58
N GLY A 669 -18.44 28.16 -32.03
CA GLY A 669 -17.02 27.90 -31.84
C GLY A 669 -16.67 26.49 -32.27
N ASN A 670 -15.38 26.21 -32.45
CA ASN A 670 -14.91 24.84 -32.67
C ASN A 670 -14.71 24.19 -31.30
N ILE A 671 -15.55 23.21 -30.97
CA ILE A 671 -15.40 22.36 -29.79
C ILE A 671 -14.69 21.09 -30.25
N VAL A 672 -13.59 20.76 -29.59
CA VAL A 672 -12.82 19.54 -29.86
C VAL A 672 -13.13 18.56 -28.74
N GLU A 673 -13.80 17.47 -29.08
CA GLU A 673 -13.91 16.31 -28.20
C GLU A 673 -12.56 15.54 -28.28
N PRO A 674 -11.95 15.15 -27.15
CA PRO A 674 -10.61 14.54 -27.12
C PRO A 674 -10.60 13.01 -27.32
N SER A 675 -11.77 12.41 -27.62
CA SER A 675 -11.99 10.97 -27.80
C SER A 675 -11.51 10.42 -29.15
#